data_AF-A0A956PLH7-F1
#
_entry.id   AF-A0A956PLH7-F1
#
_cell.length_a   1.000
_cell.length_b   1.000
_cell.length_c   1.000
_cell.angle_alpha   90.00
_cell.angle_beta   90.00
_cell.angle_gamma   90.00
#
_symmetry.space_group_name_H-M   'P 1'
#
loop_
_entity.id
_entity.type
_entity.pdbx_description
1 polymer ?
#
loop_
_entity_poly.entity_id
_entity_poly.type
_entity_poly.pdbx_seq_one_letter_code
_entity_poly.pdbx_strand_id
1 'polypeptide(L)'
;MSEKKRAVRIGIDVGGTFTHAVAVDNVTCEVLSHKVTPTSHSSDQGVAAGILESFRMLQDELGEGAEVVFLAHSTTQATNALLEGDVAKVGIVGLGQGLEGMKAKSDLQVGDIELSPGKFLRSTLQFVEAKSDAVTPAIETLKGEGCQALVAAQGFSVDDPSGEKDVMEKASEAGIPACGTHEMSGLYGLRVRARTAVLNASILPKMIETAEMTHAALQQRQVEAPLMVMRSDGGVMSLNEVRRRPVMTLLSGPAAGVAAALMFLKASDALFLEVGGTSTDICLVKDGKAAVKSASVGGHPTYLKTLDSRTLGIAGGSMIGKEGDKLQVGPRSAHLAGFPYCSFAEPEKLEGKLKVVEVKPIADDPPYFVIENEKGERTSPTTTCASNLLGYIKPGDYSAGNVEGVKRAFEALATHLGKSSAEEMAKDVLSAAADKVLPTIKTLIKEYGVGDRTIKILGGGGGAGAIVPIVAEKLDFPFEIADRAEVISAIGAALAMVRETVERTIVNPSQQDLKSMRAEAESAVIAMGADPETVEVTVAIDAQKNVVTATATGSVAFSEGETGPIEEVSPEERLKTLKETAPKEDAFSPVGDTSQFYLFKSAREEKYLFFFKRKKETVWVTDRKGNVKLQVPGGVTESASIGQLDTALEATLNKHTTYGDAGALIPALHVVAGRKMTDLTSLTTSEQVLTLARQELGGLDPQTPAYFLVHPARG
;
A
#
# COMPACT_ATOMS: atom_id res chain seq x y z
N MET A 1 26.81 17.11 -30.34
CA MET A 1 25.56 16.48 -29.87
C MET A 1 25.83 16.08 -28.43
N SER A 2 25.15 16.70 -27.47
CA SER A 2 25.20 16.21 -26.08
C SER A 2 24.67 14.78 -26.08
N GLU A 3 25.41 13.81 -25.56
CA GLU A 3 24.85 12.48 -25.31
C GLU A 3 23.61 12.66 -24.42
N LYS A 4 22.48 12.09 -24.82
CA LYS A 4 21.24 12.15 -24.05
C LYS A 4 21.49 11.33 -22.79
N LYS A 5 21.50 11.98 -21.62
CA LYS A 5 21.66 11.28 -20.34
C LYS A 5 20.49 10.31 -20.14
N ARG A 6 20.75 9.17 -19.51
CA ARG A 6 19.72 8.20 -19.15
C ARG A 6 18.90 8.76 -17.99
N ALA A 7 17.60 8.93 -18.17
CA ALA A 7 16.70 9.33 -17.09
C ALA A 7 16.52 8.18 -16.09
N VAL A 8 16.76 8.47 -14.81
CA VAL A 8 16.74 7.50 -13.71
C VAL A 8 15.82 7.99 -12.59
N ARG A 9 15.05 7.07 -12.03
CA ARG A 9 14.22 7.29 -10.84
C ARG A 9 14.89 6.61 -9.65
N ILE A 10 14.96 7.30 -8.51
CA ILE A 10 15.53 6.76 -7.28
C ILE A 10 14.44 6.60 -6.23
N GLY A 11 14.41 5.43 -5.61
CA GLY A 11 13.55 5.12 -4.48
C GLY A 11 14.37 4.70 -3.28
N ILE A 12 14.01 5.19 -2.10
CA ILE A 12 14.72 4.91 -0.84
C ILE A 12 13.70 4.50 0.23
N ASP A 13 13.84 3.30 0.78
CA ASP A 13 13.03 2.84 1.90
C ASP A 13 13.85 2.81 3.20
N VAL A 14 13.49 3.70 4.13
CA VAL A 14 14.14 3.81 5.43
C VAL A 14 13.40 2.94 6.46
N GLY A 15 13.87 1.71 6.61
CA GLY A 15 13.37 0.74 7.58
C GLY A 15 13.96 0.90 8.98
N GLY A 16 13.55 0.01 9.90
CA GLY A 16 14.05 0.01 11.28
C GLY A 16 15.54 -0.34 11.39
N THR A 17 15.99 -1.35 10.64
CA THR A 17 17.38 -1.86 10.72
C THR A 17 18.23 -1.41 9.53
N PHE A 18 17.66 -1.46 8.33
CA PHE A 18 18.35 -1.14 7.08
C PHE A 18 17.58 -0.09 6.28
N THR A 19 18.35 0.71 5.54
CA THR A 19 17.87 1.59 4.48
C THR A 19 18.19 0.94 3.14
N HIS A 20 17.16 0.71 2.34
CA HIS A 20 17.27 0.15 1.00
C HIS A 20 17.13 1.29 -0.01
N ALA A 21 17.98 1.30 -1.03
CA ALA A 21 17.90 2.27 -2.10
C ALA A 21 18.03 1.59 -3.46
N VAL A 22 17.28 2.08 -4.43
CA VAL A 22 17.23 1.54 -5.79
C VAL A 22 17.27 2.69 -6.79
N ALA A 23 17.97 2.46 -7.90
CA ALA A 23 17.87 3.25 -9.12
C ALA A 23 17.19 2.40 -10.20
N VAL A 24 16.10 2.92 -10.79
CA VAL A 24 15.42 2.29 -11.92
C VAL A 24 15.48 3.18 -13.16
N ASP A 25 15.50 2.55 -14.34
CA ASP A 25 15.34 3.24 -15.61
C ASP A 25 13.93 3.85 -15.70
N ASN A 26 13.83 5.11 -16.15
CA ASN A 26 12.56 5.81 -16.19
C ASN A 26 11.55 5.20 -17.18
N VAL A 27 12.03 4.56 -18.26
CA VAL A 27 11.19 4.02 -19.33
C VAL A 27 10.96 2.53 -19.14
N THR A 28 12.02 1.74 -18.98
CA THR A 28 11.90 0.28 -18.88
C THR A 28 11.45 -0.18 -17.49
N CYS A 29 11.61 0.68 -16.47
CA CYS A 29 11.40 0.35 -15.05
C CYS A 29 12.34 -0.74 -14.52
N GLU A 30 13.39 -1.10 -15.27
CA GLU A 30 14.39 -2.08 -14.85
C GLU A 30 15.27 -1.51 -13.72
N VAL A 31 15.63 -2.38 -12.77
CA VAL A 31 16.55 -2.02 -11.68
C VAL A 31 17.97 -1.94 -12.23
N LEU A 32 18.54 -0.74 -12.21
CA LEU A 32 19.90 -0.46 -12.67
C LEU A 32 20.94 -0.70 -11.58
N SER A 33 20.62 -0.31 -10.34
CA SER A 33 21.50 -0.48 -9.18
C SER A 33 20.67 -0.48 -7.90
N HIS A 34 21.18 -1.11 -6.84
CA HIS A 34 20.59 -1.05 -5.50
C HIS A 34 21.67 -1.06 -4.41
N LYS A 35 21.32 -0.50 -3.24
CA LYS A 35 22.16 -0.41 -2.06
C LYS A 35 21.37 -0.77 -0.81
N VAL A 36 22.06 -1.38 0.14
CA VAL A 36 21.55 -1.67 1.48
C VAL A 36 22.55 -1.13 2.48
N THR A 37 22.11 -0.23 3.34
CA THR A 37 22.94 0.40 4.37
C THR A 37 22.25 0.29 5.74
N PRO A 38 22.99 0.30 6.86
CA PRO A 38 22.36 0.41 8.18
C PRO A 38 21.59 1.73 8.33
N THR A 39 20.41 1.69 8.96
CA THR A 39 19.62 2.92 9.18
C THR A 39 20.31 3.86 10.18
N SER A 40 20.30 5.16 9.89
CA SER A 40 21.01 6.21 10.63
C SER A 40 20.20 6.81 11.81
N HIS A 41 19.38 6.01 12.51
CA HIS A 41 18.51 6.51 13.61
C HIS A 41 19.27 7.27 14.70
N SER A 42 20.53 6.91 14.95
CA SER A 42 21.39 7.49 15.97
C SER A 42 22.29 8.62 15.48
N SER A 43 22.21 9.04 14.21
CA SER A 43 23.01 10.15 13.71
C SER A 43 22.38 11.50 14.10
N ASP A 44 23.20 12.54 14.24
CA ASP A 44 22.74 13.91 14.54
C ASP A 44 21.77 14.45 13.46
N GLN A 45 21.88 13.95 12.22
CA GLN A 45 20.98 14.29 11.10
C GLN A 45 19.82 13.28 10.95
N GLY A 46 19.67 12.36 11.90
CA GLY A 46 18.66 11.31 11.89
C GLY A 46 18.69 10.48 10.60
N VAL A 47 17.50 10.14 10.10
CA VAL A 47 17.31 9.35 8.87
C VAL A 47 17.75 10.07 7.59
N ALA A 48 17.87 11.40 7.61
CA ALA A 48 18.31 12.16 6.44
C ALA A 48 19.73 11.76 6.01
N ALA A 49 20.62 11.46 6.96
CA ALA A 49 21.97 10.99 6.67
C ALA A 49 21.97 9.69 5.84
N GLY A 50 21.14 8.71 6.23
CA GLY A 50 21.03 7.42 5.51
C GLY A 50 20.46 7.58 4.11
N ILE A 51 19.47 8.47 3.94
CA ILE A 51 18.92 8.82 2.61
C ILE A 51 20.02 9.40 1.72
N LEU A 52 20.77 10.38 2.22
CA LEU A 52 21.82 11.06 1.46
C LEU A 52 22.99 10.14 1.10
N GLU A 53 23.42 9.30 2.04
CA GLU A 53 24.50 8.36 1.78
C GLU A 53 24.09 7.30 0.77
N SER A 54 22.86 6.78 0.87
CA SER A 54 22.35 5.80 -0.09
C SER A 54 22.18 6.42 -1.49
N PHE A 55 21.70 7.65 -1.57
CA PHE A 55 21.66 8.42 -2.81
C PHE A 55 23.05 8.61 -3.43
N ARG A 56 24.04 9.00 -2.62
CA ARG A 56 25.43 9.17 -3.05
C ARG A 56 26.00 7.87 -3.62
N MET A 57 25.83 6.75 -2.92
CA MET A 57 26.31 5.44 -3.37
C MET A 57 25.70 5.03 -4.72
N LEU A 58 24.43 5.34 -4.97
CA LEU A 58 23.80 5.10 -6.27
C LEU A 58 24.34 6.03 -7.35
N GLN A 59 24.48 7.32 -7.05
CA GLN A 59 24.99 8.31 -7.99
C GLN A 59 26.43 8.00 -8.42
N ASP A 60 27.29 7.61 -7.48
CA ASP A 60 28.68 7.23 -7.74
C ASP A 60 28.78 5.99 -8.65
N GLU A 61 27.86 5.03 -8.53
CA GLU A 61 27.83 3.82 -9.37
C GLU A 61 27.25 4.10 -10.77
N LEU A 62 26.22 4.93 -10.86
CA LEU A 62 25.57 5.29 -12.13
C LEU A 62 26.46 6.21 -13.00
N GLY A 63 27.28 7.05 -12.37
CA GLY A 63 28.16 8.01 -13.05
C GLY A 63 27.41 9.18 -13.71
N GLU A 64 28.16 10.03 -14.44
CA GLU A 64 27.65 11.29 -15.01
C GLU A 64 26.64 11.11 -16.17
N GLY A 65 26.56 9.90 -16.73
CA GLY A 65 25.64 9.54 -17.81
C GLY A 65 24.19 9.33 -17.36
N ALA A 66 23.93 9.31 -16.05
CA ALA A 66 22.59 9.24 -15.48
C ALA A 66 22.10 10.63 -15.05
N GLU A 67 20.84 10.90 -15.33
CA GLU A 67 20.11 12.08 -14.87
C GLU A 67 19.00 11.61 -13.94
N VAL A 68 19.05 12.03 -12.68
CA VAL A 68 17.98 11.72 -11.72
C VAL A 68 16.81 12.63 -12.03
N VAL A 69 15.68 12.05 -12.45
CA VAL A 69 14.46 12.80 -12.81
C VAL A 69 13.38 12.70 -11.73
N PHE A 70 13.56 11.79 -10.77
CA PHE A 70 12.61 11.55 -9.68
C PHE A 70 13.34 10.94 -8.48
N LEU A 71 13.05 11.44 -7.28
CA LEU A 71 13.54 10.88 -6.03
C LEU A 71 12.39 10.75 -5.03
N ALA A 72 12.11 9.54 -4.56
CA ALA A 72 11.11 9.31 -3.54
C ALA A 72 11.68 8.52 -2.36
N HIS A 73 11.15 8.77 -1.17
CA HIS A 73 11.46 7.96 -0.01
C HIS A 73 10.26 7.58 0.84
N SER A 74 10.31 6.40 1.44
CA SER A 74 9.44 5.94 2.53
C SER A 74 10.21 5.97 3.85
N THR A 75 9.50 6.20 4.95
CA THR A 75 10.13 6.20 6.29
C THR A 75 9.16 5.73 7.36
N THR A 76 9.71 5.02 8.36
CA THR A 76 8.96 4.59 9.54
C THR A 76 8.89 5.64 10.64
N GLN A 77 9.46 6.84 10.44
CA GLN A 77 9.55 7.89 11.47
C GLN A 77 8.20 8.28 12.07
N ALA A 78 7.16 8.53 11.25
CA ALA A 78 5.84 8.90 11.77
C ALA A 78 5.20 7.77 12.60
N THR A 79 5.30 6.52 12.12
CA THR A 79 4.81 5.34 12.83
C THR A 79 5.55 5.16 14.16
N ASN A 80 6.87 5.28 14.15
CA ASN A 80 7.70 5.11 15.34
C ASN A 80 7.45 6.24 16.35
N ALA A 81 7.32 7.48 15.91
CA ALA A 81 6.98 8.61 16.79
C ALA A 81 5.68 8.33 17.57
N LEU A 82 4.63 7.85 16.90
CA LEU A 82 3.37 7.49 17.57
C LEU A 82 3.55 6.31 18.53
N LEU A 83 4.19 5.22 18.10
CA LEU A 83 4.43 4.05 18.96
C LEU A 83 5.34 4.35 20.15
N GLU A 84 6.31 5.23 19.96
CA GLU A 84 7.29 5.61 20.97
C GLU A 84 6.77 6.66 21.93
N GLY A 85 5.65 7.32 21.60
CA GLY A 85 5.11 8.46 22.33
C GLY A 85 5.95 9.73 22.15
N ASP A 86 6.86 9.74 21.19
CA ASP A 86 7.71 10.88 20.84
C ASP A 86 6.94 11.82 19.90
N VAL A 87 5.92 12.46 20.48
CA VAL A 87 4.99 13.33 19.77
C VAL A 87 4.85 14.67 20.47
N ALA A 88 4.62 15.71 19.69
CA ALA A 88 4.36 17.04 20.20
C ALA A 88 3.07 17.09 21.02
N LYS A 89 3.09 17.86 22.11
CA LYS A 89 1.85 18.32 22.76
C LYS A 89 1.13 19.27 21.80
N VAL A 90 -0.17 19.03 21.56
CA VAL A 90 -0.95 19.76 20.56
C VAL A 90 -1.88 20.78 21.22
N GLY A 91 -1.92 21.99 20.70
CA GLY A 91 -2.92 23.00 21.05
C GLY A 91 -4.07 22.98 20.04
N ILE A 92 -5.31 23.08 20.49
CA ILE A 92 -6.49 23.21 19.63
C ILE A 92 -7.05 24.61 19.82
N VAL A 93 -7.12 25.36 18.72
CA VAL A 93 -7.83 26.64 18.65
C VAL A 93 -9.20 26.34 18.04
N GLY A 94 -10.19 26.18 18.90
CA GLY A 94 -11.57 25.94 18.54
C GLY A 94 -12.32 27.24 18.27
N LEU A 95 -13.09 27.29 17.18
CA LEU A 95 -13.85 28.46 16.77
C LEU A 95 -15.35 28.20 16.86
N GLY A 96 -16.10 29.14 17.45
CA GLY A 96 -17.55 29.14 17.41
C GLY A 96 -18.21 30.09 18.41
N GLN A 97 -19.53 30.26 18.28
CA GLN A 97 -20.35 31.09 19.17
C GLN A 97 -21.74 30.44 19.36
N GLY A 98 -22.45 30.82 20.42
CA GLY A 98 -23.82 30.37 20.67
C GLY A 98 -23.95 28.86 20.91
N LEU A 99 -25.14 28.31 20.63
CA LEU A 99 -25.46 26.89 20.86
C LEU A 99 -24.64 25.95 19.97
N GLU A 100 -24.41 26.34 18.72
CA GLU A 100 -23.55 25.59 17.80
C GLU A 100 -22.10 25.58 18.29
N GLY A 101 -21.61 26.70 18.81
CA GLY A 101 -20.31 26.81 19.47
C GLY A 101 -20.17 25.90 20.70
N MET A 102 -21.23 25.73 21.50
CA MET A 102 -21.21 24.79 22.63
C MET A 102 -21.03 23.33 22.17
N LYS A 103 -21.73 22.93 21.10
CA LYS A 103 -21.55 21.59 20.50
C LYS A 103 -20.15 21.43 19.92
N ALA A 104 -19.66 22.42 19.17
CA ALA A 104 -18.31 22.41 18.62
C ALA A 104 -17.27 22.28 19.74
N LYS A 105 -17.38 23.09 20.80
CA LYS A 105 -16.48 23.02 21.97
C LYS A 105 -16.46 21.62 22.60
N SER A 106 -17.62 20.96 22.70
CA SER A 106 -17.71 19.58 23.19
C SER A 106 -17.02 18.59 22.25
N ASP A 107 -17.25 18.70 20.94
CA ASP A 107 -16.62 17.83 19.93
C ASP A 107 -15.10 18.04 19.82
N LEU A 108 -14.59 19.20 20.23
CA LEU A 108 -13.17 19.55 20.25
C LEU A 108 -12.47 19.18 21.56
N GLN A 109 -13.18 18.65 22.57
CA GLN A 109 -12.54 18.03 23.73
C GLN A 109 -12.02 16.64 23.35
N VAL A 110 -10.89 16.63 22.64
CA VAL A 110 -10.24 15.40 22.17
C VAL A 110 -9.74 14.56 23.35
N GLY A 111 -9.20 15.20 24.38
CA GLY A 111 -8.60 14.54 25.54
C GLY A 111 -7.23 13.92 25.22
N ASP A 112 -6.77 13.06 26.12
CA ASP A 112 -5.57 12.27 25.90
C ASP A 112 -5.89 11.06 25.03
N ILE A 113 -5.08 10.83 24.00
CA ILE A 113 -5.17 9.67 23.12
C ILE A 113 -4.04 8.71 23.49
N GLU A 114 -4.36 7.51 23.95
CA GLU A 114 -3.36 6.47 24.18
C GLU A 114 -2.86 5.95 22.83
N LEU A 115 -1.56 6.09 22.56
CA LEU A 115 -0.94 5.68 21.30
C LEU A 115 -0.41 4.24 21.35
N SER A 116 0.17 3.89 22.50
CA SER A 116 0.64 2.56 22.85
C SER A 116 0.56 2.42 24.38
N PRO A 117 0.66 1.21 24.96
CA PRO A 117 0.49 0.99 26.39
C PRO A 117 1.31 1.98 27.25
N GLY A 118 0.61 2.86 27.97
CA GLY A 118 1.23 3.85 28.86
C GLY A 118 1.81 5.09 28.19
N LYS A 119 1.60 5.28 26.88
CA LYS A 119 2.09 6.45 26.12
C LYS A 119 0.93 7.23 25.52
N PHE A 120 0.91 8.53 25.76
CA PHE A 120 -0.25 9.37 25.47
C PHE A 120 0.12 10.59 24.63
N LEU A 121 -0.68 10.83 23.59
CA LEU A 121 -0.76 12.13 22.92
C LEU A 121 -1.66 13.05 23.74
N ARG A 122 -1.13 14.21 24.11
CA ARG A 122 -1.84 15.20 24.92
C ARG A 122 -2.29 16.38 24.07
N SER A 123 -3.50 16.85 24.33
CA SER A 123 -4.07 18.04 23.67
C SER A 123 -4.62 19.05 24.68
N THR A 124 -4.61 20.33 24.33
CA THR A 124 -5.22 21.39 25.14
C THR A 124 -6.06 22.32 24.27
N LEU A 125 -7.23 22.74 24.75
CA LEU A 125 -8.22 23.49 23.96
C LEU A 125 -8.35 24.93 24.45
N GLN A 126 -8.13 25.89 23.56
CA GLN A 126 -8.62 27.25 23.69
C GLN A 126 -9.79 27.45 22.73
N PHE A 127 -10.90 28.01 23.21
CA PHE A 127 -12.12 28.19 22.40
C PHE A 127 -12.49 29.67 22.33
N VAL A 128 -12.51 30.22 21.12
CA VAL A 128 -12.69 31.66 20.86
C VAL A 128 -13.70 31.90 19.75
N GLU A 129 -14.13 33.15 19.61
CA GLU A 129 -14.94 33.58 18.46
C GLU A 129 -14.08 33.66 17.20
N ALA A 130 -14.63 33.23 16.06
CA ALA A 130 -13.92 33.23 14.77
C ALA A 130 -13.55 34.66 14.33
N LYS A 131 -12.38 34.82 13.69
CA LYS A 131 -11.89 36.11 13.15
C LYS A 131 -11.90 37.25 14.18
N SER A 132 -11.71 36.91 15.46
CA SER A 132 -11.62 37.89 16.55
C SER A 132 -10.17 38.16 16.94
N ASP A 133 -9.94 39.28 17.61
CA ASP A 133 -8.65 39.63 18.21
C ASP A 133 -8.24 38.65 19.34
N ALA A 134 -9.14 37.75 19.76
CA ALA A 134 -8.87 36.72 20.77
C ALA A 134 -8.08 35.51 20.24
N VAL A 135 -7.94 35.35 18.92
CA VAL A 135 -7.17 34.24 18.33
C VAL A 135 -5.70 34.31 18.72
N THR A 136 -5.06 35.47 18.61
CA THR A 136 -3.63 35.63 18.94
C THR A 136 -3.34 35.38 20.43
N PRO A 137 -4.10 35.93 21.40
CA PRO A 137 -3.98 35.55 22.81
C PRO A 137 -4.17 34.06 23.09
N ALA A 138 -5.09 33.39 22.38
CA ALA A 138 -5.29 31.95 22.51
C ALA A 138 -4.08 31.14 22.05
N ILE A 139 -3.46 31.52 20.92
CA ILE A 139 -2.22 30.93 20.41
C ILE A 139 -1.08 31.10 21.43
N GLU A 140 -0.89 32.31 21.96
CA GLU A 140 0.14 32.58 22.97
C GLU A 140 -0.08 31.78 24.27
N THR A 141 -1.34 31.61 24.67
CA THR A 141 -1.68 30.78 25.84
C THR A 141 -1.28 29.32 25.61
N LEU A 142 -1.64 28.74 24.46
CA LEU A 142 -1.28 27.35 24.12
C LEU A 142 0.24 27.16 24.02
N LYS A 143 0.95 28.15 23.46
CA LYS A 143 2.42 28.16 23.39
C LYS A 143 3.04 28.21 24.79
N GLY A 144 2.50 29.04 25.68
CA GLY A 144 2.89 29.10 27.10
C GLY A 144 2.63 27.80 27.87
N GLU A 145 1.63 27.02 27.46
CA GLU A 145 1.34 25.68 27.99
C GLU A 145 2.21 24.56 27.39
N GLY A 146 3.19 24.92 26.54
CA GLY A 146 4.15 24.00 25.94
C GLY A 146 3.63 23.23 24.72
N CYS A 147 2.56 23.69 24.07
CA CYS A 147 2.14 23.14 22.79
C CYS A 147 3.19 23.47 21.70
N GLN A 148 3.58 22.46 20.92
CA GLN A 148 4.59 22.61 19.85
C GLN A 148 3.98 22.61 18.45
N ALA A 149 2.69 22.29 18.34
CA ALA A 149 1.92 22.36 17.11
C ALA A 149 0.44 22.69 17.42
N LEU A 150 -0.26 23.28 16.47
CA LEU A 150 -1.64 23.72 16.63
C LEU A 150 -2.62 23.05 15.64
N VAL A 151 -3.87 22.94 16.08
CA VAL A 151 -5.01 22.54 15.26
C VAL A 151 -6.02 23.68 15.23
N ALA A 152 -6.34 24.17 14.03
CA ALA A 152 -7.44 25.10 13.83
C ALA A 152 -8.72 24.31 13.54
N ALA A 153 -9.77 24.52 14.34
CA ALA A 153 -10.97 23.70 14.24
C ALA A 153 -12.26 24.52 14.34
N GLN A 154 -13.09 24.45 13.30
CA GLN A 154 -14.40 25.11 13.24
C GLN A 154 -15.48 24.14 12.76
N GLY A 155 -16.70 24.28 13.31
CA GLY A 155 -17.88 23.63 12.74
C GLY A 155 -18.11 24.10 11.29
N PHE A 156 -18.55 23.19 10.42
CA PHE A 156 -18.81 23.49 8.99
C PHE A 156 -17.60 24.02 8.19
N SER A 157 -16.37 23.80 8.67
CA SER A 157 -15.16 24.20 7.94
C SER A 157 -14.93 23.45 6.61
N VAL A 158 -15.66 22.37 6.36
CA VAL A 158 -15.69 21.72 5.03
C VAL A 158 -16.35 22.61 3.98
N ASP A 159 -17.27 23.48 4.40
CA ASP A 159 -18.03 24.38 3.54
C ASP A 159 -17.34 25.76 3.48
N ASP A 160 -16.90 26.29 4.63
CA ASP A 160 -16.13 27.53 4.72
C ASP A 160 -14.92 27.39 5.68
N PRO A 161 -13.70 27.19 5.16
CA PRO A 161 -12.49 27.06 5.98
C PRO A 161 -11.89 28.41 6.40
N SER A 162 -12.52 29.56 6.13
CA SER A 162 -11.90 30.87 6.30
C SER A 162 -11.45 31.17 7.74
N GLY A 163 -12.20 30.72 8.75
CA GLY A 163 -11.78 30.86 10.15
C GLY A 163 -10.60 29.98 10.51
N GLU A 164 -10.56 28.74 10.01
CA GLU A 164 -9.40 27.87 10.23
C GLU A 164 -8.14 28.43 9.56
N LYS A 165 -8.27 29.01 8.36
CA LYS A 165 -7.17 29.67 7.64
C LYS A 165 -6.59 30.87 8.41
N ASP A 166 -7.44 31.72 8.98
CA ASP A 166 -6.99 32.86 9.82
C ASP A 166 -6.15 32.39 11.02
N VAL A 167 -6.56 31.31 11.69
CA VAL A 167 -5.80 30.72 12.80
C VAL A 167 -4.45 30.19 12.33
N MET A 168 -4.42 29.48 11.20
CA MET A 168 -3.18 28.91 10.65
C MET A 168 -2.18 30.00 10.23
N GLU A 169 -2.66 31.10 9.65
CA GLU A 169 -1.84 32.25 9.28
C GLU A 169 -1.19 32.89 10.51
N LYS A 170 -1.99 33.17 11.55
CA LYS A 170 -1.49 33.72 12.83
C LYS A 170 -0.56 32.76 13.56
N ALA A 171 -0.79 31.44 13.44
CA ALA A 171 0.12 30.43 13.99
C ALA A 171 1.48 30.45 13.28
N SER A 172 1.48 30.58 11.95
CA SER A 172 2.69 30.73 11.15
C SER A 172 3.48 31.98 11.55
N GLU A 173 2.81 33.13 11.72
CA GLU A 173 3.43 34.37 12.22
C GLU A 173 4.05 34.19 13.62
N ALA A 174 3.42 33.38 14.48
CA ALA A 174 3.92 33.03 15.80
C ALA A 174 5.02 31.95 15.80
N GLY A 175 5.39 31.43 14.64
CA GLY A 175 6.43 30.41 14.48
C GLY A 175 6.06 29.04 15.03
N ILE A 176 4.77 28.69 15.06
CA ILE A 176 4.29 27.38 15.51
C ILE A 176 3.56 26.67 14.35
N PRO A 177 3.94 25.43 13.98
CA PRO A 177 3.28 24.72 12.90
C PRO A 177 1.81 24.44 13.23
N ALA A 178 0.94 24.58 12.23
CA ALA A 178 -0.49 24.38 12.40
C ALA A 178 -1.13 23.67 11.20
N CYS A 179 -2.22 22.95 11.45
CA CYS A 179 -3.07 22.38 10.41
C CYS A 179 -4.56 22.61 10.70
N GLY A 180 -5.38 22.67 9.66
CA GLY A 180 -6.83 22.81 9.77
C GLY A 180 -7.56 21.47 9.78
N THR A 181 -8.71 21.38 10.45
CA THR A 181 -9.55 20.18 10.35
C THR A 181 -10.15 19.99 8.95
N HIS A 182 -10.32 21.07 8.17
CA HIS A 182 -10.74 21.00 6.76
C HIS A 182 -9.70 20.36 5.84
N GLU A 183 -8.41 20.38 6.21
CA GLU A 183 -7.35 19.76 5.41
C GLU A 183 -7.30 18.25 5.59
N MET A 184 -7.82 17.72 6.71
CA MET A 184 -7.79 16.29 7.01
C MET A 184 -8.83 15.50 6.22
N SER A 185 -10.00 16.08 6.00
CA SER A 185 -11.11 15.47 5.27
C SER A 185 -12.17 16.51 4.92
N GLY A 186 -12.75 16.35 3.73
CA GLY A 186 -13.93 17.10 3.27
C GLY A 186 -15.27 16.52 3.76
N LEU A 187 -15.24 15.52 4.66
CA LEU A 187 -16.45 14.93 5.25
C LEU A 187 -16.89 15.67 6.51
N TYR A 188 -18.20 15.71 6.77
CA TYR A 188 -18.72 16.17 8.05
C TYR A 188 -18.31 15.24 9.19
N GLY A 189 -18.22 15.80 10.41
CA GLY A 189 -17.87 15.05 11.61
C GLY A 189 -16.71 15.70 12.38
N LEU A 190 -16.96 16.87 12.98
CA LEU A 190 -15.93 17.70 13.62
C LEU A 190 -15.08 16.91 14.62
N ARG A 191 -15.69 16.05 15.45
CA ARG A 191 -14.97 15.23 16.44
C ARG A 191 -13.90 14.33 15.81
N VAL A 192 -14.24 13.63 14.72
CA VAL A 192 -13.31 12.71 14.05
C VAL A 192 -12.25 13.49 13.28
N ARG A 193 -12.62 14.61 12.65
CA ARG A 193 -11.65 15.50 11.98
C ARG A 193 -10.68 16.13 12.97
N ALA A 194 -11.16 16.60 14.13
CA ALA A 194 -10.32 17.17 15.18
C ALA A 194 -9.34 16.14 15.74
N ARG A 195 -9.78 14.91 15.99
CA ARG A 195 -8.88 13.80 16.38
C ARG A 195 -7.83 13.51 15.31
N THR A 196 -8.23 13.47 14.05
CA THR A 196 -7.32 13.26 12.92
C THR A 196 -6.30 14.40 12.82
N ALA A 197 -6.74 15.65 12.96
CA ALA A 197 -5.89 16.82 12.94
C ALA A 197 -4.93 16.86 14.14
N VAL A 198 -5.37 16.43 15.33
CA VAL A 198 -4.50 16.32 16.51
C VAL A 198 -3.41 15.28 16.30
N LEU A 199 -3.73 14.12 15.73
CA LEU A 199 -2.73 13.11 15.34
C LEU A 199 -1.76 13.63 14.28
N ASN A 200 -2.26 14.43 13.33
CA ASN A 200 -1.43 15.05 12.31
C ASN A 200 -0.49 16.11 12.88
N ALA A 201 -1.02 17.01 13.71
CA ALA A 201 -0.26 18.08 14.33
C ALA A 201 0.82 17.56 15.27
N SER A 202 0.59 16.43 15.94
CA SER A 202 1.53 15.88 16.90
C SER A 202 2.85 15.40 16.29
N ILE A 203 2.86 15.08 15.00
CA ILE A 203 4.07 14.65 14.27
C ILE A 203 4.61 15.73 13.32
N LEU A 204 3.90 16.85 13.14
CA LEU A 204 4.32 17.95 12.25
C LEU A 204 5.76 18.42 12.51
N PRO A 205 6.17 18.77 13.75
CA PRO A 205 7.51 19.33 13.98
C PRO A 205 8.63 18.39 13.52
N LYS A 206 8.55 17.12 13.93
CA LYS A 206 9.58 16.11 13.62
C LYS A 206 9.64 15.76 12.14
N MET A 207 8.49 15.71 11.48
CA MET A 207 8.43 15.40 10.05
C MET A 207 8.90 16.56 9.18
N ILE A 208 8.60 17.81 9.55
CA ILE A 208 9.11 19.00 8.86
C ILE A 208 10.63 19.08 8.96
N GLU A 209 11.19 18.90 10.16
CA GLU A 209 12.64 18.91 10.37
C GLU A 209 13.36 17.89 9.48
N THR A 210 12.86 16.64 9.45
CA THR A 210 13.43 15.57 8.63
C THR A 210 13.37 15.88 7.13
N ALA A 211 12.22 16.39 6.67
CA ALA A 211 12.01 16.78 5.29
C ALA A 211 12.94 17.91 4.85
N GLU A 212 13.10 18.94 5.69
CA GLU A 212 13.93 20.11 5.40
C GLU A 212 15.42 19.78 5.39
N MET A 213 15.90 18.96 6.32
CA MET A 213 17.28 18.48 6.31
C MET A 213 17.59 17.72 5.02
N THR A 214 16.70 16.83 4.60
CA THR A 214 16.87 16.04 3.37
C THR A 214 16.86 16.94 2.14
N HIS A 215 15.91 17.89 2.06
CA HIS A 215 15.81 18.82 0.94
C HIS A 215 17.03 19.74 0.82
N ALA A 216 17.46 20.35 1.94
CA ALA A 216 18.61 21.26 1.96
C ALA A 216 19.90 20.56 1.50
N ALA A 217 20.11 19.31 1.92
CA ALA A 217 21.29 18.55 1.54
C ALA A 217 21.29 18.13 0.06
N LEU A 218 20.12 17.84 -0.52
CA LEU A 218 19.99 17.59 -1.96
C LEU A 218 20.26 18.87 -2.78
N GLN A 219 19.76 20.03 -2.31
CA GLN A 219 20.00 21.33 -2.94
C GLN A 219 21.49 21.71 -2.93
N GLN A 220 22.21 21.46 -1.82
CA GLN A 220 23.67 21.66 -1.75
C GLN A 220 24.44 20.84 -2.80
N ARG A 221 23.87 19.70 -3.23
CA ARG A 221 24.42 18.80 -4.25
C ARG A 221 23.90 19.07 -5.67
N GLN A 222 23.12 20.14 -5.86
CA GLN A 222 22.55 20.55 -7.15
C GLN A 222 21.67 19.45 -7.79
N VAL A 223 20.97 18.67 -6.96
CA VAL A 223 19.97 17.70 -7.45
C VAL A 223 18.69 18.48 -7.74
N GLU A 224 18.32 18.60 -9.01
CA GLU A 224 17.11 19.32 -9.46
C GLU A 224 15.84 18.48 -9.40
N ALA A 225 15.97 17.15 -9.23
CA ALA A 225 14.84 16.23 -9.18
C ALA A 225 13.88 16.55 -8.01
N PRO A 226 12.55 16.40 -8.21
CA PRO A 226 11.60 16.55 -7.13
C PRO A 226 11.81 15.49 -6.05
N LEU A 227 11.94 15.93 -4.79
CA LEU A 227 11.92 15.05 -3.62
C LEU A 227 10.47 14.77 -3.21
N MET A 228 10.10 13.50 -3.26
CA MET A 228 8.78 13.01 -2.95
C MET A 228 8.79 12.09 -1.72
N VAL A 229 7.67 12.05 -1.01
CA VAL A 229 7.50 11.23 0.20
C VAL A 229 6.35 10.26 0.00
N MET A 230 6.60 9.01 0.35
CA MET A 230 5.64 7.93 0.20
C MET A 230 4.45 8.11 1.15
N ARG A 231 3.24 7.93 0.61
CA ARG A 231 1.96 7.99 1.31
C ARG A 231 1.47 6.60 1.73
N SER A 232 0.60 6.57 2.73
CA SER A 232 -0.05 5.40 3.31
C SER A 232 -1.03 4.70 2.39
N ASP A 233 -1.42 5.34 1.28
CA ASP A 233 -2.36 4.85 0.27
C ASP A 233 -1.67 4.36 -1.03
N GLY A 234 -0.33 4.22 -1.00
CA GLY A 234 0.47 3.70 -2.11
C GLY A 234 0.85 4.73 -3.17
N GLY A 235 0.55 6.02 -2.96
CA GLY A 235 1.05 7.10 -3.80
C GLY A 235 2.24 7.83 -3.17
N VAL A 236 2.69 8.90 -3.81
CA VAL A 236 3.66 9.86 -3.25
C VAL A 236 3.08 11.26 -3.18
N MET A 237 3.66 12.10 -2.31
CA MET A 237 3.34 13.53 -2.18
C MET A 237 4.61 14.38 -2.12
N SER A 238 4.48 15.67 -2.42
CA SER A 238 5.57 16.64 -2.32
C SER A 238 5.85 17.02 -0.85
N LEU A 239 7.01 17.62 -0.60
CA LEU A 239 7.34 18.16 0.73
C LEU A 239 6.33 19.20 1.24
N ASN A 240 5.73 19.98 0.34
CA ASN A 240 4.70 20.96 0.72
C ASN A 240 3.45 20.28 1.28
N GLU A 241 3.08 19.12 0.74
CA GLU A 241 1.97 18.34 1.27
C GLU A 241 2.35 17.62 2.56
N VAL A 242 3.60 17.19 2.73
CA VAL A 242 4.11 16.66 4.02
C VAL A 242 4.03 17.72 5.12
N ARG A 243 4.25 19.00 4.83
CA ARG A 243 4.10 20.11 5.80
C ARG A 243 2.66 20.33 6.26
N ARG A 244 1.68 19.83 5.51
CA ARG A 244 0.25 19.96 5.83
C ARG A 244 -0.31 18.69 6.46
N ARG A 245 0.04 17.54 5.89
CA ARG A 245 -0.56 16.23 6.18
C ARG A 245 0.50 15.14 6.39
N PRO A 246 1.50 15.31 7.29
CA PRO A 246 2.53 14.29 7.52
C PRO A 246 1.96 12.95 7.98
N VAL A 247 0.73 12.94 8.52
CA VAL A 247 0.06 11.71 8.98
C VAL A 247 -0.26 10.75 7.84
N MET A 248 -0.26 11.24 6.59
CA MET A 248 -0.35 10.38 5.41
C MET A 248 0.92 9.56 5.18
N THR A 249 2.00 9.75 5.94
CA THR A 249 3.21 8.91 5.86
C THR A 249 3.17 7.69 6.80
N LEU A 250 2.07 7.51 7.55
CA LEU A 250 1.90 6.31 8.38
C LEU A 250 1.90 5.05 7.51
N LEU A 251 2.64 4.02 7.94
CA LEU A 251 2.75 2.76 7.19
C LEU A 251 3.27 2.96 5.74
N SER A 252 4.11 3.96 5.49
CA SER A 252 4.61 4.24 4.13
C SER A 252 5.49 3.12 3.55
N GLY A 253 6.17 2.33 4.39
CA GLY A 253 6.99 1.18 3.96
C GLY A 253 6.15 0.10 3.27
N PRO A 254 5.16 -0.51 3.96
CA PRO A 254 4.21 -1.44 3.34
C PRO A 254 3.48 -0.84 2.13
N ALA A 255 3.23 0.48 2.15
CA ALA A 255 2.63 1.16 1.01
C ALA A 255 3.55 1.19 -0.20
N ALA A 256 4.86 1.34 0.00
CA ALA A 256 5.86 1.26 -1.05
C ALA A 256 5.90 -0.16 -1.64
N GLY A 257 5.93 -1.20 -0.80
CA GLY A 257 5.83 -2.58 -1.28
C GLY A 257 4.59 -2.84 -2.15
N VAL A 258 3.42 -2.32 -1.76
CA VAL A 258 2.19 -2.42 -2.57
C VAL A 258 2.28 -1.61 -3.87
N ALA A 259 2.91 -0.44 -3.86
CA ALA A 259 3.16 0.31 -5.09
C ALA A 259 4.05 -0.49 -6.06
N ALA A 260 5.04 -1.23 -5.55
CA ALA A 260 5.81 -2.16 -6.37
C ALA A 260 4.96 -3.32 -6.90
N ALA A 261 4.06 -3.88 -6.08
CA ALA A 261 3.14 -4.92 -6.55
C ALA A 261 2.29 -4.43 -7.74
N LEU A 262 1.79 -3.20 -7.69
CA LEU A 262 1.00 -2.58 -8.77
C LEU A 262 1.86 -2.22 -9.99
N MET A 263 2.99 -1.56 -9.78
CA MET A 263 3.76 -0.91 -10.86
C MET A 263 4.90 -1.77 -11.39
N PHE A 264 5.54 -2.57 -10.56
CA PHE A 264 6.65 -3.45 -10.95
C PHE A 264 6.13 -4.85 -11.33
N LEU A 265 5.34 -5.46 -10.44
CA LEU A 265 4.78 -6.81 -10.66
C LEU A 265 3.47 -6.82 -11.47
N LYS A 266 2.99 -5.64 -11.86
CA LYS A 266 1.78 -5.45 -12.69
C LYS A 266 0.54 -6.18 -12.14
N ALA A 267 0.38 -6.20 -10.82
CA ALA A 267 -0.70 -6.92 -10.15
C ALA A 267 -2.08 -6.37 -10.52
N SER A 268 -3.01 -7.26 -10.89
CA SER A 268 -4.44 -6.97 -11.04
C SER A 268 -5.26 -7.55 -9.88
N ASP A 269 -5.13 -8.85 -9.63
CA ASP A 269 -5.80 -9.56 -8.55
C ASP A 269 -4.81 -10.44 -7.82
N ALA A 270 -4.34 -9.94 -6.68
CA ALA A 270 -3.24 -10.56 -5.98
C ALA A 270 -3.32 -10.34 -4.47
N LEU A 271 -2.69 -11.25 -3.73
CA LEU A 271 -2.30 -11.03 -2.35
C LEU A 271 -0.81 -10.72 -2.34
N PHE A 272 -0.45 -9.50 -1.95
CA PHE A 272 0.94 -9.13 -1.76
C PHE A 272 1.35 -9.41 -0.31
N LEU A 273 2.38 -10.25 -0.15
CA LEU A 273 2.98 -10.62 1.12
C LEU A 273 4.39 -10.05 1.16
N GLU A 274 4.58 -8.97 1.92
CA GLU A 274 5.90 -8.43 2.20
C GLU A 274 6.43 -9.10 3.48
N VAL A 275 7.43 -9.96 3.32
CA VAL A 275 7.96 -10.80 4.38
C VAL A 275 9.35 -10.32 4.77
N GLY A 276 9.48 -9.84 6.00
CA GLY A 276 10.77 -9.44 6.57
C GLY A 276 11.44 -10.55 7.40
N GLY A 277 12.30 -10.13 8.33
CA GLY A 277 12.86 -11.02 9.36
C GLY A 277 11.95 -11.20 10.59
N THR A 278 11.02 -10.28 10.82
CA THR A 278 10.19 -10.24 12.05
C THR A 278 8.70 -10.41 11.77
N SER A 279 8.20 -9.74 10.73
CA SER A 279 6.79 -9.70 10.40
C SER A 279 6.54 -10.00 8.92
N THR A 280 5.27 -10.32 8.62
CA THR A 280 4.71 -10.35 7.26
C THR A 280 3.56 -9.36 7.20
N ASP A 281 3.60 -8.46 6.22
CA ASP A 281 2.51 -7.54 5.89
C ASP A 281 1.73 -8.08 4.69
N ILE A 282 0.40 -8.14 4.82
CA ILE A 282 -0.50 -8.74 3.82
C ILE A 282 -1.46 -7.68 3.30
N CYS A 283 -1.44 -7.48 1.98
CA CYS A 283 -2.31 -6.54 1.28
C CYS A 283 -3.04 -7.23 0.13
N LEU A 284 -4.31 -6.87 -0.10
CA LEU A 284 -5.07 -7.34 -1.26
C LEU A 284 -5.04 -6.30 -2.38
N VAL A 285 -4.79 -6.75 -3.61
CA VAL A 285 -4.99 -5.99 -4.85
C VAL A 285 -6.17 -6.59 -5.59
N LYS A 286 -7.09 -5.75 -6.05
CA LYS A 286 -8.29 -6.11 -6.82
C LYS A 286 -8.48 -5.11 -7.95
N ASP A 287 -8.71 -5.61 -9.16
CA ASP A 287 -8.91 -4.76 -10.35
C ASP A 287 -7.78 -3.73 -10.57
N GLY A 288 -6.53 -4.13 -10.25
CA GLY A 288 -5.36 -3.23 -10.32
C GLY A 288 -5.35 -2.13 -9.27
N LYS A 289 -6.21 -2.21 -8.25
CA LYS A 289 -6.32 -1.24 -7.16
C LYS A 289 -6.05 -1.92 -5.83
N ALA A 290 -5.20 -1.31 -5.01
CA ALA A 290 -4.96 -1.82 -3.68
C ALA A 290 -6.15 -1.56 -2.76
N ALA A 291 -6.44 -2.52 -1.88
CA ALA A 291 -7.44 -2.41 -0.84
C ALA A 291 -7.08 -1.29 0.14
N VAL A 292 -8.02 -0.38 0.40
CA VAL A 292 -7.87 0.73 1.35
C VAL A 292 -8.95 0.68 2.43
N LYS A 293 -8.61 1.19 3.62
CA LYS A 293 -9.51 1.27 4.77
C LYS A 293 -9.19 2.52 5.58
N SER A 294 -10.16 2.97 6.38
CA SER A 294 -9.90 4.05 7.34
C SER A 294 -9.04 3.51 8.48
N ALA A 295 -7.94 4.19 8.78
CA ALA A 295 -7.06 3.84 9.89
C ALA A 295 -7.68 4.20 11.24
N SER A 296 -7.29 3.45 12.27
CA SER A 296 -7.57 3.76 13.67
C SER A 296 -6.27 3.85 14.45
N VAL A 297 -6.16 4.86 15.32
CA VAL A 297 -5.00 5.04 16.22
C VAL A 297 -5.52 5.07 17.65
N GLY A 298 -4.93 4.28 18.55
CA GLY A 298 -5.40 4.20 19.94
C GLY A 298 -6.83 3.68 20.11
N GLY A 299 -7.33 2.89 19.16
CA GLY A 299 -8.74 2.46 19.12
C GLY A 299 -9.73 3.54 18.67
N HIS A 300 -9.26 4.73 18.27
CA HIS A 300 -10.10 5.81 17.75
C HIS A 300 -10.14 5.80 16.22
N PRO A 301 -11.33 5.88 15.60
CA PRO A 301 -11.44 6.02 14.15
C PRO A 301 -10.91 7.38 13.68
N THR A 302 -10.27 7.39 12.52
CA THR A 302 -9.76 8.59 11.86
C THR A 302 -10.31 8.68 10.43
N TYR A 303 -10.19 9.85 9.79
CA TYR A 303 -10.50 9.98 8.35
C TYR A 303 -9.34 9.57 7.43
N LEU A 304 -8.21 9.13 8.00
CA LEU A 304 -7.06 8.74 7.21
C LEU A 304 -7.34 7.44 6.47
N LYS A 305 -7.28 7.50 5.14
CA LYS A 305 -7.33 6.30 4.29
C LYS A 305 -5.92 5.77 4.13
N THR A 306 -5.73 4.54 4.59
CA THR A 306 -4.48 3.80 4.41
C THR A 306 -4.78 2.53 3.63
N LEU A 307 -3.75 1.90 3.11
CA LEU A 307 -3.86 0.52 2.64
C LEU A 307 -4.35 -0.37 3.78
N ASP A 308 -5.22 -1.34 3.46
CA ASP A 308 -5.58 -2.42 4.41
C ASP A 308 -4.43 -3.43 4.43
N SER A 309 -3.38 -3.05 5.17
CA SER A 309 -2.22 -3.89 5.43
C SER A 309 -2.40 -4.59 6.78
N ARG A 310 -2.29 -5.92 6.77
CA ARG A 310 -2.43 -6.76 7.98
C ARG A 310 -1.09 -7.37 8.34
N THR A 311 -0.47 -6.82 9.38
CA THR A 311 0.82 -7.28 9.90
C THR A 311 0.66 -8.48 10.83
N LEU A 312 1.47 -9.52 10.61
CA LEU A 312 1.56 -10.70 11.47
C LEU A 312 3.00 -10.90 11.95
N GLY A 313 3.19 -11.31 13.21
CA GLY A 313 4.48 -11.68 13.79
C GLY A 313 4.98 -13.06 13.34
N ILE A 314 4.95 -13.33 12.03
CA ILE A 314 5.46 -14.55 11.40
C ILE A 314 6.23 -14.14 10.15
N ALA A 315 7.47 -14.57 10.01
CA ALA A 315 8.39 -14.09 8.98
C ALA A 315 9.58 -15.04 8.84
N GLY A 316 10.64 -14.65 8.11
CA GLY A 316 11.83 -15.49 7.90
C GLY A 316 12.65 -15.82 9.15
N GLY A 317 12.62 -14.92 10.15
CA GLY A 317 13.34 -15.08 11.41
C GLY A 317 12.57 -15.74 12.54
N SER A 318 11.34 -16.17 12.30
CA SER A 318 10.50 -16.70 13.37
C SER A 318 11.13 -17.93 14.03
N MET A 319 11.35 -17.82 15.35
CA MET A 319 11.96 -18.88 16.15
C MET A 319 11.01 -20.06 16.29
N ILE A 320 11.57 -21.26 16.38
CA ILE A 320 10.82 -22.50 16.55
C ILE A 320 10.81 -22.86 18.04
N GLY A 321 9.66 -23.19 18.58
CA GLY A 321 9.45 -23.50 19.99
C GLY A 321 8.34 -24.53 20.15
N LYS A 322 7.85 -24.67 21.39
CA LYS A 322 6.77 -25.60 21.72
C LYS A 322 5.83 -24.98 22.74
N GLU A 323 4.54 -25.19 22.53
CA GLU A 323 3.50 -24.88 23.52
C GLU A 323 2.76 -26.18 23.87
N GLY A 324 3.06 -26.72 25.05
CA GLY A 324 2.62 -28.06 25.43
C GLY A 324 3.20 -29.13 24.50
N ASP A 325 2.34 -29.82 23.75
CA ASP A 325 2.75 -30.80 22.72
C ASP A 325 2.74 -30.28 21.28
N LYS A 326 2.37 -29.02 21.09
CA LYS A 326 2.25 -28.43 19.75
C LYS A 326 3.51 -27.66 19.40
N LEU A 327 3.97 -27.87 18.16
CA LEU A 327 5.02 -27.04 17.56
C LEU A 327 4.53 -25.59 17.48
N GLN A 328 5.36 -24.65 17.91
CA GLN A 328 5.10 -23.22 17.85
C GLN A 328 6.16 -22.55 16.98
N VAL A 329 5.76 -21.61 16.13
CA VAL A 329 6.68 -20.84 15.28
C VAL A 329 6.39 -19.35 15.42
N GLY A 330 7.35 -18.55 15.91
CA GLY A 330 7.12 -17.17 16.32
C GLY A 330 6.24 -17.05 17.58
N PRO A 331 5.82 -15.83 17.98
CA PRO A 331 6.05 -14.56 17.28
C PRO A 331 7.46 -13.99 17.45
N ARG A 332 8.27 -14.53 18.36
CA ARG A 332 9.65 -14.07 18.54
C ARG A 332 10.48 -14.32 17.27
N SER A 333 11.26 -13.31 16.88
CA SER A 333 12.25 -13.41 15.81
C SER A 333 13.64 -13.63 16.40
N ALA A 334 14.45 -14.46 15.74
CA ALA A 334 15.79 -14.84 16.19
C ALA A 334 16.73 -13.62 16.32
N HIS A 335 16.67 -12.67 15.38
CA HIS A 335 17.55 -11.48 15.44
C HIS A 335 17.24 -10.59 16.65
N LEU A 336 15.94 -10.39 16.94
CA LEU A 336 15.49 -9.65 18.13
C LEU A 336 15.84 -10.37 19.42
N ALA A 337 15.96 -11.70 19.37
CA ALA A 337 16.41 -12.53 20.49
C ALA A 337 17.94 -12.61 20.62
N GLY A 338 18.70 -11.98 19.73
CA GLY A 338 20.17 -12.00 19.75
C GLY A 338 20.79 -13.30 19.22
N PHE A 339 20.05 -14.10 18.46
CA PHE A 339 20.54 -15.34 17.87
C PHE A 339 20.71 -15.22 16.34
N PRO A 340 21.88 -15.56 15.79
CA PRO A 340 22.06 -15.69 14.35
C PRO A 340 21.27 -16.89 13.81
N TYR A 341 20.81 -16.79 12.56
CA TYR A 341 20.02 -17.86 11.93
C TYR A 341 20.96 -18.99 11.51
N CYS A 342 20.53 -20.25 11.60
CA CYS A 342 21.35 -21.36 11.10
C CYS A 342 21.73 -21.20 9.61
N SER A 343 20.83 -20.66 8.77
CA SER A 343 21.11 -20.38 7.35
C SER A 343 22.28 -19.44 7.13
N PHE A 344 22.50 -18.48 8.02
CA PHE A 344 23.49 -17.42 7.87
C PHE A 344 24.64 -17.53 8.87
N ALA A 345 24.70 -18.64 9.61
CA ALA A 345 25.78 -18.91 10.54
C ALA A 345 27.01 -19.43 9.79
N GLU A 346 28.18 -19.03 10.27
CA GLU A 346 29.46 -19.62 9.84
C GLU A 346 29.40 -21.15 9.95
N PRO A 347 29.87 -21.91 8.94
CA PRO A 347 29.74 -23.37 8.90
C PRO A 347 30.19 -24.08 10.17
N GLU A 348 31.30 -23.62 10.79
CA GLU A 348 31.90 -24.21 12.00
C GLU A 348 30.95 -24.19 13.21
N LYS A 349 29.95 -23.29 13.22
CA LYS A 349 28.94 -23.22 14.29
C LYS A 349 27.93 -24.35 14.22
N LEU A 350 27.87 -25.07 13.10
CA LEU A 350 26.93 -26.16 12.82
C LEU A 350 27.66 -27.49 12.55
N GLU A 351 28.92 -27.59 12.97
CA GLU A 351 29.72 -28.82 12.92
C GLU A 351 29.78 -29.53 14.28
N GLY A 352 30.15 -30.80 14.26
CA GLY A 352 30.31 -31.61 15.46
C GLY A 352 28.99 -31.97 16.13
N LYS A 353 29.03 -32.22 17.44
CA LYS A 353 27.84 -32.60 18.20
C LYS A 353 27.00 -31.37 18.54
N LEU A 354 25.80 -31.30 17.97
CA LEU A 354 24.85 -30.23 18.20
C LEU A 354 23.83 -30.61 19.28
N LYS A 355 23.52 -29.68 20.18
CA LYS A 355 22.53 -29.86 21.24
C LYS A 355 21.39 -28.86 21.06
N VAL A 356 20.16 -29.32 21.21
CA VAL A 356 18.98 -28.45 21.29
C VAL A 356 18.85 -27.92 22.72
N VAL A 357 18.75 -26.59 22.86
CA VAL A 357 18.59 -25.89 24.14
C VAL A 357 17.33 -25.05 24.09
N GLU A 358 16.52 -25.12 25.15
CA GLU A 358 15.37 -24.25 25.33
C GLU A 358 15.79 -22.90 25.93
N VAL A 359 15.29 -21.82 25.35
CA VAL A 359 15.53 -20.44 25.78
C VAL A 359 14.22 -19.66 25.86
N LYS A 360 14.19 -18.68 26.77
CA LYS A 360 13.14 -17.66 26.83
C LYS A 360 13.79 -16.29 26.68
N PRO A 361 13.82 -15.71 25.46
CA PRO A 361 14.52 -14.46 25.21
C PRO A 361 14.05 -13.31 26.11
N ILE A 362 12.76 -13.26 26.41
CA ILE A 362 12.19 -12.45 27.50
C ILE A 362 11.32 -13.31 28.42
N ALA A 363 11.05 -12.84 29.65
CA ALA A 363 10.38 -13.62 30.69
C ALA A 363 9.00 -14.17 30.28
N ASP A 364 8.24 -13.38 29.51
CA ASP A 364 6.90 -13.70 29.05
C ASP A 364 6.87 -14.51 27.74
N ASP A 365 8.04 -14.80 27.14
CA ASP A 365 8.09 -15.63 25.94
C ASP A 365 7.79 -17.11 26.26
N PRO A 366 7.16 -17.84 25.31
CA PRO A 366 7.18 -19.29 25.33
C PRO A 366 8.63 -19.82 25.15
N PRO A 367 8.92 -21.08 25.51
CA PRO A 367 10.22 -21.66 25.27
C PRO A 367 10.47 -21.84 23.77
N TYR A 368 11.61 -21.33 23.31
CA TYR A 368 12.13 -21.48 21.94
C TYR A 368 13.37 -22.36 21.93
N PHE A 369 13.60 -23.04 20.82
CA PHE A 369 14.77 -23.90 20.61
C PHE A 369 15.89 -23.13 19.92
N VAL A 370 17.10 -23.28 20.45
CA VAL A 370 18.35 -22.89 19.79
C VAL A 370 19.28 -24.08 19.71
N ILE A 371 20.17 -24.07 18.73
CA ILE A 371 21.20 -25.08 18.52
C ILE A 371 22.49 -24.58 19.15
N GLU A 372 23.02 -25.34 20.09
CA GLU A 372 24.26 -25.07 20.80
C GLU A 372 25.34 -26.07 20.33
N ASN A 373 26.49 -25.54 19.90
CA ASN A 373 27.66 -26.37 19.57
C ASN A 373 28.49 -26.71 20.82
N GLU A 374 29.55 -27.50 20.66
CA GLU A 374 30.43 -27.92 21.77
C GLU A 374 31.17 -26.74 22.45
N LYS A 375 31.27 -25.59 21.78
CA LYS A 375 31.87 -24.35 22.31
C LYS A 375 30.87 -23.48 23.07
N GLY A 376 29.60 -23.88 23.13
CA GLY A 376 28.53 -23.10 23.76
C GLY A 376 27.99 -21.96 22.89
N GLU A 377 28.37 -21.89 21.62
CA GLU A 377 27.85 -20.90 20.67
C GLU A 377 26.45 -21.31 20.21
N ARG A 378 25.53 -20.34 20.13
CA ARG A 378 24.11 -20.58 19.86
C ARG A 378 23.66 -19.97 18.53
N THR A 379 22.94 -20.76 17.75
CA THR A 379 22.25 -20.36 16.51
C THR A 379 20.78 -20.74 16.61
N SER A 380 19.89 -20.02 15.93
CA SER A 380 18.46 -20.33 15.93
C SER A 380 18.05 -21.02 14.63
N PRO A 381 17.35 -22.16 14.70
CA PRO A 381 16.61 -22.66 13.55
C PRO A 381 15.39 -21.74 13.32
N THR A 382 15.10 -21.42 12.06
CA THR A 382 14.02 -20.49 11.67
C THR A 382 13.23 -21.01 10.47
N THR A 383 12.18 -20.30 10.07
CA THR A 383 11.43 -20.55 8.83
C THR A 383 12.30 -20.39 7.58
N THR A 384 13.20 -19.38 7.52
CA THR A 384 14.19 -19.27 6.43
C THR A 384 15.08 -20.51 6.35
N CYS A 385 15.46 -21.08 7.49
CA CYS A 385 16.24 -22.32 7.53
C CYS A 385 15.42 -23.49 6.96
N ALA A 386 14.18 -23.66 7.43
CA ALA A 386 13.29 -24.71 6.91
C ALA A 386 13.05 -24.60 5.40
N SER A 387 12.88 -23.38 4.87
CA SER A 387 12.71 -23.16 3.42
C SER A 387 13.97 -23.41 2.61
N ASN A 388 15.16 -23.08 3.14
CA ASN A 388 16.44 -23.45 2.51
C ASN A 388 16.57 -24.98 2.44
N LEU A 389 16.25 -25.69 3.52
CA LEU A 389 16.35 -27.16 3.59
C LEU A 389 15.41 -27.85 2.59
N LEU A 390 14.20 -27.32 2.39
CA LEU A 390 13.20 -27.88 1.48
C LEU A 390 13.37 -27.41 0.02
N GLY A 391 14.34 -26.54 -0.26
CA GLY A 391 14.63 -26.05 -1.61
C GLY A 391 13.63 -25.02 -2.14
N TYR A 392 12.82 -24.40 -1.28
CA TYR A 392 11.96 -23.28 -1.68
C TYR A 392 12.77 -22.02 -1.99
N ILE A 393 13.93 -21.85 -1.34
CA ILE A 393 14.88 -20.77 -1.59
C ILE A 393 15.95 -21.29 -2.56
N LYS A 394 16.07 -20.65 -3.72
CA LYS A 394 16.98 -21.08 -4.79
C LYS A 394 18.40 -20.51 -4.60
N PRO A 395 19.44 -21.16 -5.12
CA PRO A 395 20.78 -20.56 -5.17
C PRO A 395 20.76 -19.20 -5.86
N GLY A 396 21.40 -18.20 -5.25
CA GLY A 396 21.42 -16.81 -5.74
C GLY A 396 20.28 -15.92 -5.22
N ASP A 397 19.30 -16.49 -4.52
CA ASP A 397 18.31 -15.73 -3.75
C ASP A 397 18.99 -15.01 -2.57
N TYR A 398 18.49 -13.82 -2.22
CA TYR A 398 18.99 -13.04 -1.08
C TYR A 398 19.01 -13.83 0.24
N SER A 399 18.03 -14.73 0.42
CA SER A 399 17.85 -15.55 1.61
C SER A 399 18.51 -16.93 1.54
N ALA A 400 19.27 -17.20 0.47
CA ALA A 400 20.01 -18.45 0.33
C ALA A 400 21.10 -18.56 1.39
N GLY A 401 21.18 -19.72 2.04
CA GLY A 401 22.09 -19.95 3.17
C GLY A 401 22.79 -21.30 3.14
N ASN A 402 23.48 -21.61 4.25
CA ASN A 402 24.21 -22.86 4.46
C ASN A 402 23.24 -24.05 4.64
N VAL A 403 22.83 -24.67 3.52
CA VAL A 403 21.88 -25.81 3.52
C VAL A 403 22.39 -27.00 4.34
N GLU A 404 23.68 -27.31 4.26
CA GLU A 404 24.28 -28.46 4.95
C GLU A 404 24.29 -28.26 6.48
N GLY A 405 24.70 -27.07 6.94
CA GLY A 405 24.64 -26.72 8.36
C GLY A 405 23.19 -26.70 8.87
N VAL A 406 22.27 -26.15 8.08
CA VAL A 406 20.83 -26.16 8.40
C VAL A 406 20.30 -27.59 8.52
N LYS A 407 20.69 -28.51 7.64
CA LYS A 407 20.28 -29.91 7.71
C LYS A 407 20.67 -30.52 9.05
N ARG A 408 21.94 -30.36 9.48
CA ARG A 408 22.42 -30.87 10.78
C ARG A 408 21.67 -30.27 11.97
N ALA A 409 21.38 -28.97 11.93
CA ALA A 409 20.56 -28.30 12.93
C ALA A 409 19.15 -28.90 13.00
N PHE A 410 18.52 -29.15 11.85
CA PHE A 410 17.17 -29.73 11.78
C PHE A 410 17.16 -31.23 12.10
N GLU A 411 18.25 -31.98 11.88
CA GLU A 411 18.39 -33.36 12.35
C GLU A 411 18.44 -33.43 13.88
N ALA A 412 19.19 -32.51 14.51
CA ALA A 412 19.23 -32.38 15.97
C ALA A 412 17.84 -32.00 16.53
N LEU A 413 17.15 -31.06 15.88
CA LEU A 413 15.81 -30.64 16.27
C LEU A 413 14.77 -31.76 16.06
N ALA A 414 14.83 -32.47 14.93
CA ALA A 414 13.96 -33.60 14.63
C ALA A 414 14.12 -34.71 15.68
N THR A 415 15.37 -35.06 16.03
CA THR A 415 15.67 -36.04 17.08
C THR A 415 15.11 -35.60 18.43
N HIS A 416 15.29 -34.33 18.79
CA HIS A 416 14.79 -33.77 20.04
C HIS A 416 13.25 -33.81 20.14
N LEU A 417 12.55 -33.62 19.02
CA LEU A 417 11.08 -33.57 18.94
C LEU A 417 10.45 -34.90 18.49
N GLY A 418 11.24 -35.97 18.32
CA GLY A 418 10.75 -37.29 17.92
C GLY A 418 10.25 -37.38 16.48
N LYS A 419 10.80 -36.59 15.56
CA LYS A 419 10.52 -36.61 14.12
C LYS A 419 11.47 -37.54 13.37
N SER A 420 11.03 -38.06 12.23
CA SER A 420 11.78 -39.06 11.48
C SER A 420 12.95 -38.49 10.67
N SER A 421 12.89 -37.21 10.32
CA SER A 421 13.88 -36.55 9.46
C SER A 421 13.90 -35.03 9.64
N ALA A 422 14.98 -34.40 9.20
CA ALA A 422 15.12 -32.95 9.14
C ALA A 422 14.09 -32.33 8.19
N GLU A 423 13.80 -32.98 7.07
CA GLU A 423 12.84 -32.54 6.06
C GLU A 423 11.40 -32.62 6.59
N GLU A 424 11.04 -33.66 7.34
CA GLU A 424 9.74 -33.72 8.03
C GLU A 424 9.62 -32.56 9.03
N MET A 425 10.65 -32.32 9.85
CA MET A 425 10.66 -31.22 10.80
C MET A 425 10.53 -29.85 10.10
N ALA A 426 11.23 -29.64 8.98
CA ALA A 426 11.10 -28.41 8.21
C ALA A 426 9.70 -28.22 7.62
N LYS A 427 9.07 -29.28 7.10
CA LYS A 427 7.69 -29.23 6.61
C LYS A 427 6.71 -28.86 7.72
N ASP A 428 6.87 -29.43 8.90
CA ASP A 428 6.02 -29.11 10.07
C ASP A 428 6.19 -27.66 10.51
N VAL A 429 7.43 -27.14 10.53
CA VAL A 429 7.72 -25.73 10.84
C VAL A 429 7.04 -24.80 9.84
N LEU A 430 7.22 -25.01 8.54
CA LEU A 430 6.61 -24.16 7.52
C LEU A 430 5.08 -24.29 7.51
N SER A 431 4.56 -25.50 7.74
CA SER A 431 3.13 -25.75 7.87
C SER A 431 2.52 -24.96 9.02
N ALA A 432 3.16 -24.99 10.21
CA ALA A 432 2.74 -24.23 11.37
C ALA A 432 2.86 -22.71 11.17
N ALA A 433 3.88 -22.24 10.44
CA ALA A 433 4.00 -20.84 10.06
C ALA A 433 2.87 -20.39 9.13
N ALA A 434 2.59 -21.18 8.08
CA ALA A 434 1.49 -20.89 7.15
C ALA A 434 0.13 -20.87 7.85
N ASP A 435 -0.12 -21.77 8.80
CA ASP A 435 -1.39 -21.83 9.55
C ASP A 435 -1.68 -20.55 10.36
N LYS A 436 -0.65 -19.75 10.68
CA LYS A 436 -0.82 -18.42 11.29
C LYS A 436 -1.18 -17.33 10.28
N VAL A 437 -0.80 -17.49 9.01
CA VAL A 437 -1.03 -16.54 7.91
C VAL A 437 -2.41 -16.74 7.27
N LEU A 438 -2.81 -18.00 7.07
CA LEU A 438 -4.03 -18.37 6.34
C LEU A 438 -5.33 -17.72 6.84
N PRO A 439 -5.59 -17.58 8.16
CA PRO A 439 -6.83 -16.95 8.62
C PRO A 439 -6.97 -15.49 8.16
N THR A 440 -5.88 -14.74 8.16
CA THR A 440 -5.83 -13.34 7.71
C THR A 440 -6.13 -13.23 6.22
N ILE A 441 -5.51 -14.09 5.41
CA ILE A 441 -5.78 -14.16 3.96
C ILE A 441 -7.24 -14.49 3.68
N LYS A 442 -7.79 -15.53 4.33
CA LYS A 442 -9.20 -15.94 4.15
C LYS A 442 -10.16 -14.82 4.54
N THR A 443 -9.82 -14.05 5.57
CA THR A 443 -10.60 -12.90 6.01
C THR A 443 -10.57 -11.78 4.96
N LEU A 444 -9.40 -11.43 4.41
CA LEU A 444 -9.27 -10.45 3.33
C LEU A 444 -10.07 -10.87 2.08
N ILE A 445 -9.94 -12.13 1.65
CA ILE A 445 -10.68 -12.67 0.49
C ILE A 445 -12.19 -12.51 0.67
N LYS A 446 -12.69 -12.79 1.88
CA LYS A 446 -14.10 -12.66 2.23
C LYS A 446 -14.55 -11.20 2.30
N GLU A 447 -13.80 -10.35 3.00
CA GLU A 447 -14.16 -8.93 3.21
C GLU A 447 -14.27 -8.16 1.89
N TYR A 448 -13.39 -8.44 0.92
CA TYR A 448 -13.36 -7.75 -0.37
C TYR A 448 -14.12 -8.49 -1.49
N GLY A 449 -14.77 -9.61 -1.16
CA GLY A 449 -15.62 -10.36 -2.09
C GLY A 449 -14.89 -10.87 -3.32
N VAL A 450 -13.67 -11.40 -3.15
CA VAL A 450 -12.81 -11.87 -4.26
C VAL A 450 -12.70 -13.40 -4.35
N GLY A 451 -13.54 -14.14 -3.61
CA GLY A 451 -13.45 -15.61 -3.53
C GLY A 451 -13.67 -16.38 -4.84
N ASP A 452 -14.39 -15.81 -5.81
CA ASP A 452 -14.59 -16.43 -7.13
C ASP A 452 -13.52 -16.06 -8.15
N ARG A 453 -12.62 -15.14 -7.78
CA ARG A 453 -11.56 -14.63 -8.66
C ARG A 453 -10.34 -15.54 -8.59
N THR A 454 -9.57 -15.55 -9.67
CA THR A 454 -8.22 -16.11 -9.64
C THR A 454 -7.30 -15.11 -8.95
N ILE A 455 -6.67 -15.53 -7.85
CA ILE A 455 -5.77 -14.71 -7.04
C ILE A 455 -4.37 -15.31 -7.12
N LYS A 456 -3.38 -14.46 -7.41
CA LYS A 456 -1.95 -14.80 -7.34
C LYS A 456 -1.34 -14.28 -6.03
N ILE A 457 -0.43 -15.05 -5.42
CA ILE A 457 0.35 -14.56 -4.27
C ILE A 457 1.64 -13.93 -4.78
N LEU A 458 1.88 -12.67 -4.47
CA LEU A 458 3.09 -11.94 -4.83
C LEU A 458 3.95 -11.75 -3.57
N GLY A 459 5.20 -12.19 -3.63
CA GLY A 459 6.14 -12.12 -2.54
C GLY A 459 7.11 -10.95 -2.68
N GLY A 460 7.24 -10.16 -1.62
CA GLY A 460 8.24 -9.12 -1.47
C GLY A 460 8.98 -9.24 -0.13
N GLY A 461 10.08 -8.52 0.02
CA GLY A 461 10.93 -8.53 1.21
C GLY A 461 11.94 -9.69 1.23
N GLY A 462 13.04 -9.50 1.97
CA GLY A 462 14.14 -10.48 2.03
C GLY A 462 13.76 -11.83 2.67
N GLY A 463 12.58 -11.93 3.30
CA GLY A 463 12.03 -13.16 3.84
C GLY A 463 11.00 -13.84 2.95
N ALA A 464 10.72 -13.34 1.73
CA ALA A 464 9.64 -13.83 0.87
C ALA A 464 9.69 -15.35 0.66
N GLY A 465 10.87 -15.89 0.35
CA GLY A 465 11.10 -17.32 0.16
C GLY A 465 10.83 -18.20 1.39
N ALA A 466 10.76 -17.61 2.59
CA ALA A 466 10.48 -18.34 3.82
C ALA A 466 8.98 -18.65 4.00
N ILE A 467 8.09 -17.78 3.52
CA ILE A 467 6.64 -17.84 3.84
C ILE A 467 5.77 -17.98 2.60
N VAL A 468 6.07 -17.27 1.51
CA VAL A 468 5.20 -17.19 0.32
C VAL A 468 4.96 -18.55 -0.32
N PRO A 469 5.97 -19.40 -0.58
CA PRO A 469 5.76 -20.68 -1.27
C PRO A 469 4.83 -21.62 -0.51
N ILE A 470 5.03 -21.78 0.80
CA ILE A 470 4.21 -22.68 1.61
C ILE A 470 2.78 -22.19 1.78
N VAL A 471 2.58 -20.87 1.89
CA VAL A 471 1.24 -20.27 1.95
C VAL A 471 0.49 -20.49 0.63
N ALA A 472 1.17 -20.28 -0.50
CA ALA A 472 0.62 -20.52 -1.83
C ALA A 472 0.25 -21.98 -2.06
N GLU A 473 1.12 -22.91 -1.65
CA GLU A 473 0.88 -24.35 -1.72
C GLU A 473 -0.36 -24.75 -0.92
N LYS A 474 -0.50 -24.26 0.33
CA LYS A 474 -1.69 -24.56 1.17
C LYS A 474 -3.00 -24.00 0.63
N LEU A 475 -2.93 -22.90 -0.12
CA LEU A 475 -4.11 -22.27 -0.74
C LEU A 475 -4.39 -22.79 -2.16
N ASP A 476 -3.48 -23.57 -2.74
CA ASP A 476 -3.52 -23.97 -4.15
C ASP A 476 -3.65 -22.75 -5.08
N PHE A 477 -2.84 -21.72 -4.79
CA PHE A 477 -2.76 -20.47 -5.53
C PHE A 477 -1.43 -20.39 -6.29
N PRO A 478 -1.40 -19.81 -7.51
CA PRO A 478 -0.14 -19.47 -8.16
C PRO A 478 0.59 -18.40 -7.33
N PHE A 479 1.92 -18.42 -7.37
CA PHE A 479 2.72 -17.40 -6.72
C PHE A 479 3.91 -16.95 -7.56
N GLU A 480 4.43 -15.78 -7.22
CA GLU A 480 5.68 -15.23 -7.75
C GLU A 480 6.39 -14.49 -6.62
N ILE A 481 7.71 -14.67 -6.51
CA ILE A 481 8.55 -13.83 -5.65
C ILE A 481 9.21 -12.82 -6.58
N ALA A 482 9.11 -11.53 -6.22
CA ALA A 482 9.65 -10.45 -7.01
C ALA A 482 11.16 -10.63 -7.26
N ASP A 483 11.63 -10.27 -8.46
CA ASP A 483 13.06 -10.04 -8.63
C ASP A 483 13.51 -8.91 -7.69
N ARG A 484 14.68 -9.08 -7.07
CA ARG A 484 15.20 -8.18 -6.03
C ARG A 484 14.19 -7.91 -4.90
N ALA A 485 13.48 -8.96 -4.45
CA ALA A 485 12.46 -8.88 -3.40
C ALA A 485 12.95 -8.16 -2.13
N GLU A 486 14.23 -8.28 -1.78
CA GLU A 486 14.86 -7.63 -0.63
C GLU A 486 14.79 -6.10 -0.63
N VAL A 487 14.69 -5.48 -1.82
CA VAL A 487 14.57 -4.02 -2.00
C VAL A 487 13.23 -3.60 -2.61
N ILE A 488 12.21 -4.46 -2.53
CA ILE A 488 10.90 -4.25 -3.19
C ILE A 488 10.24 -2.91 -2.81
N SER A 489 10.36 -2.49 -1.55
CA SER A 489 9.78 -1.23 -1.07
C SER A 489 10.52 -0.02 -1.62
N ALA A 490 11.84 -0.10 -1.84
CA ALA A 490 12.59 0.93 -2.55
C ALA A 490 12.20 1.01 -4.04
N ILE A 491 11.99 -0.15 -4.70
CA ILE A 491 11.46 -0.20 -6.08
C ILE A 491 10.09 0.49 -6.14
N GLY A 492 9.22 0.18 -5.18
CA GLY A 492 7.89 0.77 -5.08
C GLY A 492 7.92 2.27 -4.88
N ALA A 493 8.79 2.79 -4.01
CA ALA A 493 9.01 4.22 -3.86
C ALA A 493 9.45 4.87 -5.18
N ALA A 494 10.40 4.26 -5.91
CA ALA A 494 10.91 4.79 -7.18
C ALA A 494 9.83 4.87 -8.27
N LEU A 495 8.88 3.92 -8.29
CA LEU A 495 7.82 3.81 -9.30
C LEU A 495 6.48 4.41 -8.87
N ALA A 496 6.36 4.89 -7.63
CA ALA A 496 5.11 5.42 -7.12
C ALA A 496 4.67 6.67 -7.88
N MET A 497 3.36 6.76 -8.10
CA MET A 497 2.70 7.90 -8.75
C MET A 497 2.21 8.89 -7.71
N VAL A 498 2.12 10.15 -8.09
CA VAL A 498 1.39 11.14 -7.30
C VAL A 498 -0.06 10.71 -7.22
N ARG A 499 -0.64 10.83 -6.04
CA ARG A 499 -2.02 10.45 -5.77
C ARG A 499 -2.67 11.51 -4.91
N GLU A 500 -3.93 11.83 -5.17
CA GLU A 500 -4.76 12.62 -4.25
C GLU A 500 -6.20 12.09 -4.23
N THR A 501 -6.87 12.23 -3.10
CA THR A 501 -8.27 11.83 -2.95
C THR A 501 -9.07 12.95 -2.33
N VAL A 502 -10.06 13.43 -3.08
CA VAL A 502 -11.03 14.42 -2.63
C VAL A 502 -12.32 13.68 -2.27
N GLU A 503 -12.89 14.00 -1.11
CA GLU A 503 -14.14 13.41 -0.65
C GLU A 503 -15.09 14.48 -0.11
N ARG A 504 -16.38 14.35 -0.43
CA ARG A 504 -17.44 15.24 0.05
C ARG A 504 -18.70 14.47 0.39
N THR A 505 -19.45 14.96 1.38
CA THR A 505 -20.79 14.47 1.66
C THR A 505 -21.79 15.15 0.71
N ILE A 506 -22.34 14.39 -0.24
CA ILE A 506 -23.28 14.88 -1.25
C ILE A 506 -24.45 13.92 -1.33
N VAL A 507 -25.65 14.41 -0.99
CA VAL A 507 -26.89 13.64 -1.12
C VAL A 507 -27.33 13.69 -2.58
N ASN A 508 -27.49 12.53 -3.22
CA ASN A 508 -27.89 12.40 -4.63
C ASN A 508 -27.03 13.29 -5.57
N PRO A 509 -25.74 12.94 -5.76
CA PRO A 509 -24.80 13.79 -6.50
C PRO A 509 -25.24 14.04 -7.94
N SER A 510 -25.24 15.30 -8.34
CA SER A 510 -25.54 15.74 -9.70
C SER A 510 -24.32 15.56 -10.62
N GLN A 511 -24.54 15.67 -11.93
CA GLN A 511 -23.45 15.64 -12.92
C GLN A 511 -22.40 16.74 -12.66
N GLN A 512 -22.85 17.93 -12.25
CA GLN A 512 -21.96 19.05 -11.96
C GLN A 512 -21.09 18.78 -10.73
N ASP A 513 -21.64 18.11 -9.72
CA ASP A 513 -20.90 17.71 -8.52
C ASP A 513 -19.78 16.74 -8.87
N LEU A 514 -20.09 15.68 -9.64
CA LEU A 514 -19.10 14.69 -10.07
C LEU A 514 -17.99 15.33 -10.92
N LYS A 515 -18.37 16.25 -11.81
CA LYS A 515 -17.41 16.99 -12.64
C LYS A 515 -16.50 17.89 -11.81
N SER A 516 -17.07 18.62 -10.84
CA SER A 516 -16.30 19.49 -9.93
C SER A 516 -15.32 18.68 -9.07
N MET A 517 -15.79 17.59 -8.48
CA MET A 517 -14.97 16.68 -7.68
C MET A 517 -13.78 16.11 -8.47
N ARG A 518 -14.04 15.72 -9.72
CA ARG A 518 -12.99 15.23 -10.63
C ARG A 518 -11.95 16.31 -10.92
N ALA A 519 -12.40 17.50 -11.31
CA ALA A 519 -11.51 18.61 -11.65
C ALA A 519 -10.64 19.05 -10.46
N GLU A 520 -11.20 19.01 -9.24
CA GLU A 520 -10.47 19.28 -8.01
C GLU A 520 -9.35 18.25 -7.77
N ALA A 521 -9.66 16.95 -7.88
CA ALA A 521 -8.68 15.88 -7.71
C ALA A 521 -7.56 15.93 -8.78
N GLU A 522 -7.93 16.16 -10.04
CA GLU A 522 -6.99 16.32 -11.16
C GLU A 522 -6.06 17.52 -10.95
N SER A 523 -6.61 18.67 -10.58
CA SER A 523 -5.83 19.87 -10.31
C SER A 523 -4.85 19.66 -9.15
N ALA A 524 -5.25 18.89 -8.13
CA ALA A 524 -4.41 18.62 -6.98
C ALA A 524 -3.17 17.80 -7.33
N VAL A 525 -3.29 16.75 -8.16
CA VAL A 525 -2.12 15.95 -8.57
C VAL A 525 -1.21 16.70 -9.55
N ILE A 526 -1.77 17.52 -10.44
CA ILE A 526 -0.99 18.39 -11.34
C ILE A 526 -0.19 19.42 -10.52
N ALA A 527 -0.79 20.02 -9.50
CA ALA A 527 -0.11 20.96 -8.61
C ALA A 527 1.05 20.30 -7.81
N MET A 528 1.02 18.98 -7.65
CA MET A 528 2.09 18.19 -7.03
C MET A 528 3.17 17.75 -8.03
N GLY A 529 3.04 18.10 -9.32
CA GLY A 529 4.02 17.79 -10.37
C GLY A 529 3.68 16.58 -11.23
N ALA A 530 2.44 16.07 -11.20
CA ALA A 530 2.01 15.06 -12.16
C ALA A 530 1.91 15.65 -13.56
N ASP A 531 2.35 14.89 -14.57
CA ASP A 531 2.12 15.22 -15.97
C ASP A 531 0.61 15.10 -16.28
N PRO A 532 -0.06 16.19 -16.74
CA PRO A 532 -1.47 16.19 -17.08
C PRO A 532 -1.90 15.07 -18.03
N GLU A 533 -1.04 14.66 -18.97
CA GLU A 533 -1.38 13.59 -19.93
C GLU A 533 -1.44 12.20 -19.28
N THR A 534 -0.82 12.06 -18.10
CA THR A 534 -0.78 10.80 -17.34
C THR A 534 -1.85 10.71 -16.26
N VAL A 535 -2.63 11.77 -16.04
CA VAL A 535 -3.59 11.82 -14.93
C VAL A 535 -4.83 10.98 -15.23
N GLU A 536 -5.09 10.01 -14.37
CA GLU A 536 -6.31 9.22 -14.34
C GLU A 536 -7.12 9.57 -13.09
N VAL A 537 -8.44 9.72 -13.24
CA VAL A 537 -9.35 10.02 -12.12
C VAL A 537 -10.46 8.98 -12.04
N THR A 538 -10.57 8.31 -10.90
CA THR A 538 -11.66 7.40 -10.57
C THR A 538 -12.65 8.09 -9.63
N VAL A 539 -13.94 7.96 -9.91
CA VAL A 539 -15.01 8.46 -9.03
C VAL A 539 -15.79 7.29 -8.43
N ALA A 540 -16.05 7.34 -7.14
CA ALA A 540 -16.83 6.36 -6.40
C ALA A 540 -17.93 7.04 -5.58
N ILE A 541 -19.12 6.42 -5.54
CA ILE A 541 -20.27 6.89 -4.78
C ILE A 541 -20.65 5.85 -3.72
N ASP A 542 -20.58 6.23 -2.45
CA ASP A 542 -21.17 5.48 -1.34
C ASP A 542 -22.53 6.09 -1.02
N ALA A 543 -23.58 5.56 -1.65
CA ALA A 543 -24.94 6.05 -1.47
C ALA A 543 -25.48 5.86 -0.05
N GLN A 544 -24.98 4.88 0.71
CA GLN A 544 -25.39 4.68 2.10
C GLN A 544 -24.82 5.77 3.01
N LYS A 545 -23.59 6.23 2.73
CA LYS A 545 -22.93 7.30 3.49
C LYS A 545 -23.14 8.69 2.89
N ASN A 546 -23.79 8.79 1.73
CA ASN A 546 -23.85 10.00 0.92
C ASN A 546 -22.46 10.59 0.66
N VAL A 547 -21.47 9.74 0.37
CA VAL A 547 -20.08 10.19 0.13
C VAL A 547 -19.74 10.01 -1.35
N VAL A 548 -19.21 11.07 -1.95
CA VAL A 548 -18.56 11.02 -3.26
C VAL A 548 -17.06 11.12 -3.04
N THR A 549 -16.32 10.22 -3.65
CA THR A 549 -14.86 10.17 -3.61
C THR A 549 -14.31 10.26 -5.02
N ALA A 550 -13.42 11.22 -5.27
CA ALA A 550 -12.64 11.31 -6.50
C ALA A 550 -11.17 11.09 -6.17
N THR A 551 -10.57 10.03 -6.72
CA THR A 551 -9.15 9.74 -6.57
C THR A 551 -8.46 9.97 -7.91
N ALA A 552 -7.49 10.88 -7.91
CA ALA A 552 -6.62 11.13 -9.05
C ALA A 552 -5.24 10.51 -8.81
N THR A 553 -4.64 9.96 -9.86
CA THR A 553 -3.27 9.46 -9.86
C THR A 553 -2.56 9.89 -11.14
N GLY A 554 -1.28 10.27 -11.06
CA GLY A 554 -0.48 10.65 -12.22
C GLY A 554 1.02 10.51 -11.98
N SER A 555 1.78 10.30 -13.05
CA SER A 555 3.22 10.10 -12.98
C SER A 555 3.97 11.43 -12.94
N VAL A 556 5.08 11.45 -12.20
CA VAL A 556 6.03 12.57 -12.21
C VAL A 556 7.16 12.20 -13.16
N ALA A 557 7.44 13.06 -14.15
CA ALA A 557 8.54 12.95 -15.10
C ALA A 557 8.52 11.71 -16.03
N PHE A 558 7.45 11.54 -16.81
CA PHE A 558 7.57 10.86 -18.11
C PHE A 558 7.65 11.93 -19.19
N SER A 559 8.70 11.90 -20.00
CA SER A 559 8.85 12.84 -21.12
C SER A 559 7.74 12.61 -22.16
N GLU A 560 7.14 13.69 -22.68
CA GLU A 560 6.35 13.66 -23.91
C GLU A 560 7.15 12.93 -25.01
N GLY A 561 6.59 11.83 -25.52
CA GLY A 561 7.17 11.09 -26.66
C GLY A 561 7.79 9.72 -26.36
N GLU A 562 7.77 9.22 -25.13
CA GLU A 562 8.33 7.90 -24.78
C GLU A 562 7.28 6.79 -24.55
N THR A 563 6.07 6.96 -25.10
CA THR A 563 5.32 5.81 -25.62
C THR A 563 5.99 5.35 -26.91
N GLY A 564 7.17 4.73 -26.81
CA GLY A 564 7.66 3.89 -27.90
C GLY A 564 6.54 2.92 -28.33
N PRO A 565 6.58 2.36 -29.55
CA PRO A 565 5.60 1.37 -29.97
C PRO A 565 5.42 0.37 -28.83
N ILE A 566 4.18 0.21 -28.36
CA ILE A 566 3.91 -0.78 -27.31
C ILE A 566 4.39 -2.09 -27.90
N GLU A 567 5.49 -2.64 -27.39
CA GLU A 567 5.98 -3.94 -27.82
C GLU A 567 4.85 -4.92 -27.54
N GLU A 568 4.13 -5.26 -28.61
CA GLU A 568 3.01 -6.14 -28.54
C GLU A 568 3.57 -7.55 -28.43
N VAL A 569 3.26 -8.21 -27.32
CA VAL A 569 3.61 -9.63 -27.18
C VAL A 569 2.84 -10.43 -28.23
N SER A 570 3.44 -11.53 -28.68
CA SER A 570 2.77 -12.40 -29.63
C SER A 570 1.44 -12.93 -29.05
N PRO A 571 0.45 -13.27 -29.89
CA PRO A 571 -0.78 -13.91 -29.42
C PRO A 571 -0.53 -15.17 -28.58
N GLU A 572 0.51 -15.93 -28.90
CA GLU A 572 0.92 -17.14 -28.17
C GLU A 572 1.43 -16.80 -26.76
N GLU A 573 2.28 -15.79 -26.64
CA GLU A 573 2.83 -15.31 -25.36
C GLU A 573 1.75 -14.70 -24.46
N ARG A 574 0.77 -14.01 -25.04
CA ARG A 574 -0.41 -13.52 -24.31
C ARG A 574 -1.25 -14.65 -23.73
N LEU A 575 -1.53 -15.68 -24.54
CA LEU A 575 -2.27 -16.86 -24.08
C LEU A 575 -1.48 -17.66 -23.03
N LYS A 576 -0.15 -17.71 -23.16
CA LYS A 576 0.74 -18.29 -22.14
C LYS A 576 0.61 -17.54 -20.81
N THR A 577 0.71 -16.21 -20.83
CA THR A 577 0.58 -15.35 -19.63
C THR A 577 -0.78 -15.52 -18.95
N LEU A 578 -1.87 -15.60 -19.74
CA LEU A 578 -3.22 -15.87 -19.22
C LEU A 578 -3.32 -17.25 -18.53
N LYS A 579 -2.74 -18.29 -19.14
CA LYS A 579 -2.72 -19.64 -18.55
C LYS A 579 -1.87 -19.72 -17.29
N GLU A 580 -0.74 -19.02 -17.24
CA GLU A 580 0.10 -18.93 -16.03
C GLU A 580 -0.60 -18.17 -14.91
N THR A 581 -1.34 -17.11 -15.26
CA THR A 581 -2.14 -16.33 -14.30
C THR A 581 -3.31 -17.14 -13.76
N ALA A 582 -4.01 -17.87 -14.62
CA ALA A 582 -5.20 -18.64 -14.28
C ALA A 582 -5.09 -20.11 -14.75
N PRO A 583 -4.26 -20.92 -14.06
CA PRO A 583 -3.96 -22.30 -14.46
C PRO A 583 -5.16 -23.25 -14.33
N LYS A 584 -6.21 -22.82 -13.63
CA LYS A 584 -7.46 -23.58 -13.42
C LYS A 584 -8.49 -23.36 -14.53
N GLU A 585 -8.23 -22.46 -15.48
CA GLU A 585 -9.12 -22.20 -16.61
C GLU A 585 -8.84 -23.18 -17.75
N ASP A 586 -9.89 -23.76 -18.34
CA ASP A 586 -9.74 -24.84 -19.33
C ASP A 586 -9.16 -24.32 -20.67
N ALA A 587 -9.66 -23.16 -21.12
CA ALA A 587 -9.24 -22.50 -22.34
C ALA A 587 -9.64 -21.02 -22.35
N PHE A 588 -8.98 -20.24 -23.20
CA PHE A 588 -9.31 -18.83 -23.46
C PHE A 588 -9.73 -18.65 -24.92
N SER A 589 -10.85 -17.97 -25.15
CA SER A 589 -11.33 -17.60 -26.48
C SER A 589 -11.39 -16.07 -26.62
N PRO A 590 -10.93 -15.49 -27.74
CA PRO A 590 -10.99 -14.05 -27.94
C PRO A 590 -12.44 -13.58 -28.08
N VAL A 591 -12.75 -12.43 -27.49
CA VAL A 591 -14.03 -11.72 -27.60
C VAL A 591 -13.94 -10.53 -28.55
N GLY A 592 -12.82 -9.82 -28.49
CA GLY A 592 -12.57 -8.60 -29.26
C GLY A 592 -11.35 -7.85 -28.73
N ASP A 593 -11.04 -6.73 -29.36
CA ASP A 593 -9.92 -5.89 -28.96
C ASP A 593 -10.17 -4.41 -29.24
N THR A 594 -9.40 -3.57 -28.56
CA THR A 594 -9.35 -2.11 -28.72
C THR A 594 -7.90 -1.73 -28.95
N SER A 595 -7.59 -0.47 -29.27
CA SER A 595 -6.21 -0.04 -29.50
C SER A 595 -5.20 -0.42 -28.40
N GLN A 596 -5.66 -0.60 -27.15
CA GLN A 596 -4.79 -0.90 -26.01
C GLN A 596 -5.09 -2.22 -25.29
N PHE A 597 -6.22 -2.88 -25.55
CA PHE A 597 -6.67 -4.04 -24.77
C PHE A 597 -7.17 -5.18 -25.63
N TYR A 598 -6.94 -6.41 -25.17
CA TYR A 598 -7.57 -7.63 -25.68
C TYR A 598 -8.54 -8.20 -24.65
N LEU A 599 -9.70 -8.66 -25.13
CA LEU A 599 -10.74 -9.27 -24.32
C LEU A 599 -10.82 -10.77 -24.61
N PHE A 600 -10.92 -11.59 -23.56
CA PHE A 600 -11.07 -13.04 -23.64
C PHE A 600 -12.23 -13.53 -22.78
N LYS A 601 -12.74 -14.71 -23.12
CA LYS A 601 -13.60 -15.52 -22.24
C LYS A 601 -12.89 -16.81 -21.91
N SER A 602 -13.05 -17.25 -20.67
CA SER A 602 -12.66 -18.59 -20.24
C SER A 602 -13.82 -19.30 -19.58
N ALA A 603 -13.66 -20.61 -19.42
CA ALA A 603 -14.52 -21.40 -18.58
C ALA A 603 -13.70 -22.41 -17.78
N ARG A 604 -14.19 -22.71 -16.57
CA ARG A 604 -13.71 -23.83 -15.77
C ARG A 604 -14.87 -24.65 -15.21
N GLU A 605 -14.66 -25.96 -15.09
CA GLU A 605 -15.55 -26.84 -14.35
C GLU A 605 -15.16 -26.92 -12.87
N GLU A 606 -16.05 -26.51 -11.97
CA GLU A 606 -15.88 -26.74 -10.53
C GLU A 606 -16.85 -27.81 -10.03
N LYS A 607 -16.35 -28.70 -9.17
CA LYS A 607 -17.22 -29.63 -8.43
C LYS A 607 -18.09 -28.82 -7.47
N TYR A 608 -19.40 -28.96 -7.61
CA TYR A 608 -20.38 -28.41 -6.70
C TYR A 608 -21.23 -29.56 -6.18
N LEU A 609 -21.27 -29.77 -4.86
CA LEU A 609 -22.05 -30.82 -4.22
C LEU A 609 -21.75 -32.24 -4.72
N PHE A 610 -20.64 -32.84 -4.21
CA PHE A 610 -20.12 -34.22 -4.43
C PHE A 610 -20.08 -34.74 -5.89
N PHE A 611 -21.21 -34.84 -6.59
CA PHE A 611 -21.35 -35.38 -7.95
C PHE A 611 -21.69 -34.35 -9.03
N PHE A 612 -22.14 -33.15 -8.68
CA PHE A 612 -22.48 -32.15 -9.69
C PHE A 612 -21.25 -31.29 -10.05
N LYS A 613 -21.22 -30.84 -11.31
CA LYS A 613 -20.24 -29.86 -11.79
C LYS A 613 -20.99 -28.61 -12.19
N ARG A 614 -20.40 -27.45 -11.92
CA ARG A 614 -20.87 -26.16 -12.42
C ARG A 614 -19.79 -25.56 -13.29
N LYS A 615 -20.20 -25.07 -14.46
CA LYS A 615 -19.35 -24.25 -15.32
C LYS A 615 -19.33 -22.82 -14.79
N LYS A 616 -18.14 -22.29 -14.53
CA LYS A 616 -17.91 -20.86 -14.25
C LYS A 616 -17.24 -20.25 -15.45
N GLU A 617 -17.84 -19.21 -16.01
CA GLU A 617 -17.26 -18.44 -17.11
C GLU A 617 -16.65 -17.16 -16.57
N THR A 618 -15.55 -16.69 -17.15
CA THR A 618 -14.89 -15.44 -16.75
C THR A 618 -14.53 -14.63 -17.96
N VAL A 619 -14.77 -13.32 -17.91
CA VAL A 619 -14.29 -12.36 -18.91
C VAL A 619 -12.96 -11.79 -18.43
N TRP A 620 -11.96 -11.73 -19.31
CA TRP A 620 -10.63 -11.23 -19.02
C TRP A 620 -10.29 -10.06 -19.93
N VAL A 621 -9.59 -9.07 -19.40
CA VAL A 621 -8.99 -7.98 -20.18
C VAL A 621 -7.49 -8.00 -19.95
N THR A 622 -6.71 -7.97 -21.03
CA THR A 622 -5.25 -7.84 -21.00
C THR A 622 -4.82 -6.58 -21.72
N ASP A 623 -3.70 -5.98 -21.31
CA ASP A 623 -3.04 -4.95 -22.13
C ASP A 623 -2.32 -5.57 -23.35
N ARG A 624 -1.81 -4.74 -24.26
CA ARG A 624 -1.05 -5.21 -25.43
C ARG A 624 0.23 -5.98 -25.07
N LYS A 625 0.77 -5.81 -23.85
CA LYS A 625 1.92 -6.57 -23.31
C LYS A 625 1.51 -7.89 -22.65
N GLY A 626 0.22 -8.22 -22.63
CA GLY A 626 -0.31 -9.47 -22.09
C GLY A 626 -0.58 -9.48 -20.59
N ASN A 627 -0.37 -8.36 -19.88
CA ASN A 627 -0.69 -8.27 -18.45
C ASN A 627 -2.21 -8.24 -18.27
N VAL A 628 -2.73 -9.07 -17.37
CA VAL A 628 -4.15 -9.02 -16.98
C VAL A 628 -4.43 -7.69 -16.27
N LYS A 629 -5.49 -7.00 -16.70
CA LYS A 629 -5.95 -5.72 -16.12
C LYS A 629 -7.28 -5.83 -15.40
N LEU A 630 -8.11 -6.79 -15.81
CA LEU A 630 -9.44 -7.01 -15.24
C LEU A 630 -9.86 -8.46 -15.45
N GLN A 631 -10.52 -9.03 -14.45
CA GLN A 631 -11.30 -10.25 -14.58
C GLN A 631 -12.72 -10.01 -14.05
N VAL A 632 -13.71 -10.57 -14.74
CA VAL A 632 -15.12 -10.50 -14.35
C VAL A 632 -15.68 -11.92 -14.32
N PRO A 633 -15.54 -12.63 -13.18
CA PRO A 633 -16.15 -13.95 -13.01
C PRO A 633 -17.66 -13.86 -13.15
N GLY A 634 -18.25 -14.76 -13.93
CA GLY A 634 -19.66 -14.75 -14.31
C GLY A 634 -20.07 -13.57 -15.20
N GLY A 635 -19.11 -12.81 -15.73
CA GLY A 635 -19.37 -11.61 -16.49
C GLY A 635 -19.92 -11.86 -17.89
N VAL A 636 -20.69 -10.90 -18.39
CA VAL A 636 -21.21 -10.88 -19.76
C VAL A 636 -20.58 -9.72 -20.53
N THR A 637 -20.35 -9.93 -21.82
CA THR A 637 -19.80 -8.91 -22.72
C THR A 637 -20.84 -8.52 -23.76
N GLU A 638 -21.12 -7.23 -23.88
CA GLU A 638 -21.85 -6.63 -25.01
C GLU A 638 -20.93 -5.63 -25.72
N SER A 639 -21.24 -5.23 -26.94
CA SER A 639 -20.39 -4.30 -27.70
C SER A 639 -21.20 -3.42 -28.66
N ALA A 640 -20.73 -2.20 -28.85
CA ALA A 640 -21.27 -1.24 -29.81
C ALA A 640 -20.16 -0.31 -30.31
N SER A 641 -20.44 0.55 -31.30
CA SER A 641 -19.53 1.64 -31.64
C SER A 641 -19.76 2.85 -30.73
N ILE A 642 -18.75 3.71 -30.56
CA ILE A 642 -18.87 4.95 -29.77
C ILE A 642 -20.00 5.85 -30.27
N GLY A 643 -20.27 5.90 -31.58
CA GLY A 643 -21.40 6.65 -32.13
C GLY A 643 -22.78 6.15 -31.68
N GLN A 644 -22.86 4.95 -31.12
CA GLN A 644 -24.08 4.34 -30.56
C GLN A 644 -24.00 4.15 -29.04
N LEU A 645 -22.99 4.75 -28.37
CA LEU A 645 -22.68 4.52 -26.96
C LEU A 645 -23.92 4.63 -26.07
N ASP A 646 -24.65 5.74 -26.16
CA ASP A 646 -25.80 6.02 -25.29
C ASP A 646 -26.91 4.97 -25.43
N THR A 647 -27.37 4.74 -26.66
CA THR A 647 -28.47 3.81 -26.92
C THR A 647 -28.10 2.38 -26.55
N ALA A 648 -26.88 1.96 -26.87
CA ALA A 648 -26.43 0.61 -26.59
C ALA A 648 -26.21 0.40 -25.07
N LEU A 649 -25.58 1.36 -24.40
CA LEU A 649 -25.33 1.30 -22.97
C LEU A 649 -26.65 1.34 -22.19
N GLU A 650 -27.59 2.20 -22.56
CA GLU A 650 -28.94 2.21 -21.96
C GLU A 650 -29.66 0.87 -22.15
N ALA A 651 -29.59 0.27 -23.35
CA ALA A 651 -30.15 -1.05 -23.59
C ALA A 651 -29.50 -2.14 -22.73
N THR A 652 -28.16 -2.13 -22.60
CA THR A 652 -27.42 -3.05 -21.73
C THR A 652 -27.82 -2.87 -20.27
N LEU A 653 -27.89 -1.63 -19.76
CA LEU A 653 -28.32 -1.36 -18.40
C LEU A 653 -29.75 -1.86 -18.15
N ASN A 654 -30.69 -1.55 -19.04
CA ASN A 654 -32.08 -1.99 -18.92
C ASN A 654 -32.21 -3.52 -18.90
N LYS A 655 -31.41 -4.22 -19.73
CA LYS A 655 -31.40 -5.68 -19.82
C LYS A 655 -30.89 -6.37 -18.55
N HIS A 656 -29.91 -5.77 -17.87
CA HIS A 656 -29.22 -6.37 -16.72
C HIS A 656 -29.58 -5.73 -15.37
N THR A 657 -30.43 -4.72 -15.36
CA THR A 657 -30.99 -4.14 -14.14
C THR A 657 -31.92 -5.14 -13.47
N THR A 658 -31.71 -5.36 -12.17
CA THR A 658 -32.62 -6.17 -11.36
C THR A 658 -33.53 -5.26 -10.54
N TYR A 659 -34.75 -5.70 -10.27
CA TYR A 659 -35.71 -4.94 -9.48
C TYR A 659 -35.98 -5.70 -8.18
N GLY A 660 -35.78 -5.03 -7.05
CA GLY A 660 -36.06 -5.55 -5.72
C GLY A 660 -36.84 -4.55 -4.88
N ASP A 661 -37.03 -4.86 -3.60
CA ASP A 661 -37.83 -4.04 -2.67
C ASP A 661 -37.24 -2.63 -2.45
N ALA A 662 -35.94 -2.46 -2.69
CA ALA A 662 -35.23 -1.18 -2.60
C ALA A 662 -35.21 -0.38 -3.93
N GLY A 663 -35.89 -0.86 -4.97
CA GLY A 663 -35.93 -0.25 -6.30
C GLY A 663 -35.05 -0.94 -7.34
N ALA A 664 -34.72 -0.21 -8.40
CA ALA A 664 -33.85 -0.68 -9.48
C ALA A 664 -32.39 -0.76 -9.01
N LEU A 665 -31.78 -1.93 -9.17
CA LEU A 665 -30.37 -2.17 -8.92
C LEU A 665 -29.64 -2.24 -10.26
N ILE A 666 -28.97 -1.14 -10.60
CA ILE A 666 -28.18 -1.02 -11.82
C ILE A 666 -26.99 -2.00 -11.75
N PRO A 667 -26.68 -2.72 -12.83
CA PRO A 667 -25.59 -3.68 -12.83
C PRO A 667 -24.23 -2.98 -12.69
N ALA A 668 -23.31 -3.61 -11.97
CA ALA A 668 -21.91 -3.19 -11.98
C ALA A 668 -21.30 -3.45 -13.37
N LEU A 669 -20.61 -2.46 -13.92
CA LEU A 669 -20.20 -2.43 -15.32
C LEU A 669 -18.80 -1.80 -15.46
N HIS A 670 -18.00 -2.33 -16.39
CA HIS A 670 -16.87 -1.60 -16.98
C HIS A 670 -17.11 -1.35 -18.46
N VAL A 671 -16.56 -0.27 -19.00
CA VAL A 671 -16.54 0.01 -20.44
C VAL A 671 -15.09 0.08 -20.92
N VAL A 672 -14.74 -0.72 -21.93
CA VAL A 672 -13.41 -0.74 -22.54
C VAL A 672 -13.52 -0.21 -23.97
N ALA A 673 -12.88 0.93 -24.26
CA ALA A 673 -12.91 1.54 -25.59
C ALA A 673 -11.64 2.35 -25.86
N GLY A 674 -11.10 2.23 -27.08
CA GLY A 674 -9.87 2.92 -27.47
C GLY A 674 -8.69 2.56 -26.55
N ARG A 675 -8.23 3.55 -25.79
CA ARG A 675 -7.12 3.43 -24.81
C ARG A 675 -7.60 3.36 -23.36
N LYS A 676 -8.91 3.45 -23.11
CA LYS A 676 -9.49 3.61 -21.79
C LYS A 676 -10.25 2.37 -21.34
N MET A 677 -10.16 2.09 -20.05
CA MET A 677 -11.01 1.16 -19.32
C MET A 677 -11.71 1.92 -18.19
N THR A 678 -12.97 2.25 -18.39
CA THR A 678 -13.77 3.05 -17.45
C THR A 678 -14.48 2.13 -16.46
N ASP A 679 -14.17 2.28 -15.18
CA ASP A 679 -14.86 1.62 -14.06
C ASP A 679 -16.14 2.41 -13.71
N LEU A 680 -17.30 1.80 -13.95
CA LEU A 680 -18.62 2.37 -13.66
C LEU A 680 -19.34 1.57 -12.56
N THR A 681 -18.62 0.71 -11.82
CA THR A 681 -19.21 -0.27 -10.90
C THR A 681 -19.79 0.32 -9.61
N SER A 682 -19.40 1.56 -9.29
CA SER A 682 -19.80 2.27 -8.07
C SER A 682 -21.01 3.19 -8.27
N LEU A 683 -21.50 3.34 -9.50
CA LEU A 683 -22.58 4.25 -9.85
C LEU A 683 -23.94 3.61 -9.59
N THR A 684 -24.90 4.42 -9.13
CA THR A 684 -26.18 3.91 -8.62
C THR A 684 -27.36 4.18 -9.54
N THR A 685 -27.20 5.01 -10.58
CA THR A 685 -28.26 5.32 -11.55
C THR A 685 -27.76 5.23 -12.99
N SER A 686 -28.65 4.90 -13.93
CA SER A 686 -28.33 4.86 -15.36
C SER A 686 -27.84 6.22 -15.88
N GLU A 687 -28.40 7.32 -15.37
CA GLU A 687 -27.98 8.67 -15.76
C GLU A 687 -26.52 8.97 -15.37
N GLN A 688 -26.11 8.57 -14.16
CA GLN A 688 -24.72 8.70 -13.72
C GLN A 688 -23.78 7.89 -14.61
N VAL A 689 -24.16 6.64 -14.93
CA VAL A 689 -23.39 5.74 -15.80
C VAL A 689 -23.20 6.34 -17.19
N LEU A 690 -24.29 6.81 -17.82
CA LEU A 690 -24.25 7.44 -19.14
C LEU A 690 -23.41 8.72 -19.12
N THR A 691 -23.55 9.55 -18.10
CA THR A 691 -22.80 10.81 -17.97
C THR A 691 -21.31 10.56 -17.90
N LEU A 692 -20.86 9.67 -17.01
CA LEU A 692 -19.45 9.38 -16.83
C LEU A 692 -18.87 8.68 -18.07
N ALA A 693 -19.63 7.76 -18.68
CA ALA A 693 -19.22 7.12 -19.94
C ALA A 693 -19.04 8.13 -21.07
N ARG A 694 -19.97 9.09 -21.27
CA ARG A 694 -19.83 10.16 -22.27
C ARG A 694 -18.62 11.05 -22.00
N GLN A 695 -18.40 11.42 -20.75
CA GLN A 695 -17.26 12.25 -20.38
C GLN A 695 -15.94 11.55 -20.67
N GLU A 696 -15.85 10.25 -20.39
CA GLU A 696 -14.61 9.50 -20.59
C GLU A 696 -14.35 9.13 -22.05
N LEU A 697 -15.41 8.81 -22.81
CA LEU A 697 -15.29 8.16 -24.11
C LEU A 697 -15.78 9.03 -25.27
N GLY A 698 -16.46 10.14 -25.01
CA GLY A 698 -17.09 10.99 -26.04
C GLY A 698 -16.10 11.71 -26.96
N GLY A 699 -14.82 11.78 -26.60
CA GLY A 699 -13.75 12.31 -27.46
C GLY A 699 -13.17 11.29 -28.45
N LEU A 700 -13.60 10.02 -28.40
CA LEU A 700 -13.13 8.96 -29.29
C LEU A 700 -13.84 9.01 -30.66
N ASP A 701 -13.20 8.43 -31.69
CA ASP A 701 -13.80 8.31 -33.02
C ASP A 701 -15.12 7.50 -32.95
N PRO A 702 -16.22 7.97 -33.57
CA PRO A 702 -17.52 7.29 -33.52
C PRO A 702 -17.54 5.83 -33.99
N GLN A 703 -16.58 5.39 -34.81
CA GLN A 703 -16.44 3.99 -35.26
C GLN A 703 -15.64 3.13 -34.29
N THR A 704 -15.00 3.72 -33.27
CA THR A 704 -14.23 2.98 -32.27
C THR A 704 -15.13 1.95 -31.58
N PRO A 705 -14.73 0.67 -31.49
CA PRO A 705 -15.49 -0.32 -30.75
C PRO A 705 -15.40 -0.05 -29.24
N ALA A 706 -16.54 -0.21 -28.57
CA ALA A 706 -16.69 -0.17 -27.12
C ALA A 706 -17.28 -1.49 -26.64
N TYR A 707 -16.66 -2.06 -25.60
CA TYR A 707 -17.09 -3.30 -24.98
C TYR A 707 -17.64 -3.01 -23.58
N PHE A 708 -18.83 -3.52 -23.29
CA PHE A 708 -19.52 -3.39 -22.01
C PHE A 708 -19.37 -4.70 -21.24
N LEU A 709 -18.63 -4.66 -20.13
CA LEU A 709 -18.34 -5.82 -19.29
C LEU A 709 -19.25 -5.75 -18.07
N VAL A 710 -20.36 -6.48 -18.13
CA VAL A 710 -21.39 -6.51 -17.10
C VAL A 710 -21.04 -7.58 -16.07
N HIS A 711 -20.93 -7.17 -14.80
CA HIS A 711 -20.70 -8.07 -13.69
C HIS A 711 -22.02 -8.78 -13.32
N PRO A 712 -21.97 -10.05 -12.89
CA PRO A 712 -23.18 -10.74 -12.45
C PRO A 712 -23.81 -10.01 -11.25
N ALA A 713 -25.14 -10.04 -11.18
CA ALA A 713 -25.86 -9.50 -10.03
C ALA A 713 -25.33 -10.17 -8.74
N ARG A 714 -24.94 -9.36 -7.76
CA ARG A 714 -24.55 -9.86 -6.43
C ARG A 714 -25.79 -10.51 -5.81
N GLY A 715 -25.77 -11.84 -5.68
CA GLY A 715 -26.81 -12.62 -5.02
C GLY A 715 -26.76 -12.53 -3.50
#